data_AF-A0AAV1YT53-F1
#
_entry.id   AF-A0AAV1YT53-F1
#
_cell.length_a   1.000
_cell.length_b   1.000
_cell.length_c   1.000
_cell.angle_alpha   90.00
_cell.angle_beta   90.00
_cell.angle_gamma   90.00
#
_symmetry.space_group_name_H-M   'P 1'
#
loop_
_entity.id
_entity.type
_entity.pdbx_description
1 polymer ?
#
loop_
_entity_poly.entity_id
_entity_poly.type
_entity_poly.pdbx_seq_one_letter_code
_entity_poly.pdbx_strand_id
1 'polypeptide(L)'
;MTTNYIIVISVLEGKNFPTRHDKYLLVEAKFDGEVMSTDPAAHVIRPHFNTELAWEVDKKGLQMHRLQRSPIKLQWYAVDLDLTKKETIGYMIIDVRLAQEKLQSPKWYPLLNSKYQKEKPEVLLSLYLERVVEEIPSSLPNGHSAYSSRRNSLSQDRNGCKKQPVAPRIPKPSPMKTPNHASHTNSLKPVLLSQAGCYQIGPPELCNEKYVFSVTLAFAANLNKLAPPAMLKSSKGFYFYYSLFDNDVITEKFSSLSNPDFLAERASVRISSSPNVLSEYFEQNSNLEILLCCGDISLGSGQIPLGPLSCVNNHDINQEPLCIEGSVQIMPIEKTSRLGGDDLSPFVGVNVVLQADKPDEESNEHKENSTPVQEENVPPEMSQNHHRSVLTLKKNQSFAQKSFSKSEDISSHDAQGDKINVDRPENSNPLHNTVPNDPSSGSYNHSSDNSPPEVRDPSTAINSPPNSLPIKNDNSAHHFSFSLDLCNFKATRLAHPINLFIRYSYPFFGTTSSMVTHPDIEVNPKREISIPHGYCAFNFATTFTLLKSTFWETPLILEVLHRKKGGQEQLVGTARINLFQVLDATCVSHSVDKKQGMRQMNTCKVVVTSPEGYEIGEIYAALTLIDFGPTSALCDHHSNKSTISCYNEVRNYVPNFNVPLLRQNGLTQDELLQAALELELWQERQRELFRAQLKDKEMQHLSVLTSEWKQRDMERELLLQRQLQECQKLEDKLKTTLKDAELKEKQLSTQEKELSMRLQKLDEQQERQKKEAKNQIESIKMEFNELLTLERLNVRELEQKNSSLVQKIKELEKELLEVRNAADNLKLQASKDPDVQLRTEVNILNMEKAELQQKLETALASKQKYKYQWSQAVRQINALQQKIHLMECLEKEKKEKIAALQQRIINAEEKNAHQTNDDILEMMNEKVQRLYEFYSRTSEKQQKGSLASKLYLLRFHMENLIRRIRECKMLSSHACADRQQKLFLFCCYCCM
;
A
#
# COMPACT_ATOMS: atom_id res chain seq x y z
N MET A 1 -11.10 -7.08 0.16
CA MET A 1 -11.41 -5.65 0.41
C MET A 1 -11.86 -5.45 1.86
N THR A 2 -10.97 -5.75 2.80
CA THR A 2 -10.98 -5.10 4.12
C THR A 2 -10.51 -3.67 3.92
N THR A 3 -11.18 -2.69 4.53
CA THR A 3 -10.67 -1.30 4.53
C THR A 3 -9.86 -1.14 5.80
N ASN A 4 -8.56 -0.99 5.67
CA ASN A 4 -7.67 -0.78 6.81
C ASN A 4 -7.44 0.73 6.99
N TYR A 5 -7.33 1.14 8.25
CA TYR A 5 -7.08 2.52 8.66
C TYR A 5 -5.84 2.54 9.54
N ILE A 6 -5.09 3.63 9.48
CA ILE A 6 -3.94 3.83 10.36
C ILE A 6 -4.31 4.93 11.36
N ILE A 7 -4.24 4.64 12.65
CA ILE A 7 -4.39 5.63 13.72
C ILE A 7 -3.00 6.24 13.95
N VAL A 8 -2.81 7.51 13.61
CA VAL A 8 -1.52 8.19 13.72
C VAL A 8 -1.58 9.26 14.82
N ILE A 9 -0.64 9.21 15.76
CA ILE A 9 -0.41 10.26 16.75
C ILE A 9 0.98 10.89 16.57
N SER A 10 1.01 12.17 16.20
CA SER A 10 2.23 12.96 16.09
C SER A 10 2.58 13.55 17.46
N VAL A 11 3.78 13.25 17.94
CA VAL A 11 4.38 13.88 19.13
C VAL A 11 5.37 14.93 18.62
N LEU A 12 4.99 16.21 18.69
CA LEU A 12 5.77 17.27 18.02
C LEU A 12 6.78 17.92 18.96
N GLU A 13 6.31 18.64 19.99
CA GLU A 13 7.17 19.44 20.87
C GLU A 13 6.61 19.56 22.28
N GLY A 14 7.47 19.86 23.25
CA GLY A 14 7.09 20.24 24.60
C GLY A 14 7.35 21.72 24.89
N LYS A 15 6.86 22.18 26.03
CA LYS A 15 7.27 23.45 26.67
C LYS A 15 7.14 23.33 28.19
N ASN A 16 7.81 24.22 28.92
CA ASN A 16 7.84 24.26 30.38
C ASN A 16 8.37 22.96 31.03
N PHE A 17 9.34 22.31 30.40
CA PHE A 17 10.16 21.29 31.06
C PHE A 17 11.32 21.98 31.82
N PRO A 18 11.82 21.45 32.94
CA PRO A 18 13.10 21.88 33.51
C PRO A 18 14.25 21.30 32.68
N THR A 19 15.31 22.06 32.41
CA THR A 19 16.48 21.52 31.67
C THR A 19 17.31 20.57 32.53
N ARG A 20 17.68 19.42 31.96
CA ARG A 20 18.48 18.37 32.61
C ARG A 20 19.52 17.79 31.65
N HIS A 21 20.73 18.34 31.70
CA HIS A 21 21.84 17.92 30.83
C HIS A 21 22.31 16.46 31.05
N ASP A 22 21.82 15.79 32.10
CA ASP A 22 22.07 14.38 32.41
C ASP A 22 21.03 13.41 31.79
N LYS A 23 19.92 13.92 31.23
CA LYS A 23 18.79 13.11 30.77
C LYS A 23 18.31 13.45 29.37
N TYR A 24 17.61 12.48 28.79
CA TYR A 24 16.79 12.62 27.59
C TYR A 24 15.32 12.35 27.94
N LEU A 25 14.42 12.76 27.07
CA LEU A 25 12.98 12.60 27.17
C LEU A 25 12.53 11.52 26.18
N LEU A 26 12.12 10.38 26.70
CA LEU A 26 11.51 9.29 25.93
C LEU A 26 10.00 9.31 26.13
N VAL A 27 9.20 9.18 25.07
CA VAL A 27 7.75 9.03 25.16
C VAL A 27 7.37 7.64 24.69
N GLU A 28 6.75 6.85 25.56
CA GLU A 28 6.14 5.57 25.20
C GLU A 28 4.63 5.75 25.02
N ALA A 29 4.10 5.39 23.85
CA ALA A 29 2.67 5.34 23.59
C ALA A 29 2.18 3.89 23.52
N LYS A 30 1.15 3.56 24.29
CA LYS A 30 0.51 2.24 24.35
C LYS A 30 -0.92 2.31 23.82
N PHE A 31 -1.22 1.43 22.86
CA PHE A 31 -2.54 1.21 22.29
C PHE A 31 -2.72 -0.29 21.96
N ASP A 32 -3.94 -0.81 22.13
CA ASP A 32 -4.37 -2.22 22.01
C ASP A 32 -3.44 -3.35 22.54
N GLY A 33 -2.51 -3.01 23.42
CA GLY A 33 -1.53 -3.95 23.98
C GLY A 33 -0.11 -3.72 23.46
N GLU A 34 0.02 -3.22 22.23
CA GLU A 34 1.27 -2.79 21.62
C GLU A 34 1.84 -1.52 22.27
N VAL A 35 3.16 -1.34 22.19
CA VAL A 35 3.87 -0.18 22.74
C VAL A 35 4.90 0.27 21.73
N MET A 36 4.90 1.56 21.40
CA MET A 36 5.91 2.20 20.55
C MET A 36 6.49 3.40 21.28
N SER A 37 7.71 3.78 20.93
CA SER A 37 8.43 4.90 21.57
C SER A 37 8.90 5.92 20.54
N THR A 38 8.91 7.19 20.94
CA THR A 38 9.66 8.24 20.23
C THR A 38 11.16 8.05 20.44
N ASP A 39 11.97 8.73 19.64
CA ASP A 39 13.40 8.88 19.91
C ASP A 39 13.65 9.66 21.23
N PRO A 40 14.83 9.52 21.86
CA PRO A 40 15.18 10.26 23.06
C PRO A 40 15.49 11.73 22.75
N ALA A 41 14.52 12.63 22.92
CA ALA A 41 14.72 14.07 22.75
C ALA A 41 15.58 14.66 23.89
N ALA A 42 16.38 15.71 23.62
CA ALA A 42 17.13 16.39 24.67
C ALA A 42 16.20 16.96 25.78
N HIS A 43 16.55 16.74 27.06
CA HIS A 43 15.73 17.22 28.19
C HIS A 43 15.99 18.70 28.46
N VAL A 44 15.36 19.55 27.66
CA VAL A 44 15.46 21.03 27.66
C VAL A 44 14.10 21.68 27.86
N ILE A 45 14.03 23.00 28.07
CA ILE A 45 12.78 23.75 28.32
C ILE A 45 11.69 23.53 27.27
N ARG A 46 12.10 23.39 26.00
CA ARG A 46 11.27 23.21 24.82
C ARG A 46 11.83 22.02 24.01
N PRO A 47 11.54 20.78 24.39
CA PRO A 47 12.05 19.61 23.69
C PRO A 47 11.31 19.43 22.37
N HIS A 48 12.00 18.96 21.35
CA HIS A 48 11.43 18.60 20.05
C HIS A 48 11.52 17.09 19.88
N PHE A 49 10.40 16.46 19.53
CA PHE A 49 10.28 15.02 19.32
C PHE A 49 10.07 14.74 17.82
N ASN A 50 9.12 15.45 17.20
CA ASN A 50 8.74 15.36 15.79
C ASN A 50 8.49 13.92 15.26
N THR A 51 8.15 12.96 16.15
CA THR A 51 7.92 11.56 15.80
C THR A 51 6.43 11.30 15.60
N GLU A 52 6.08 10.45 14.62
CA GLU A 52 4.73 9.94 14.46
C GLU A 52 4.65 8.47 14.85
N LEU A 53 3.63 8.11 15.63
CA LEU A 53 3.40 6.75 16.13
C LEU A 53 2.08 6.25 15.54
N ALA A 54 2.14 5.15 14.78
CA ALA A 54 1.08 4.71 13.88
C ALA A 54 0.66 3.25 14.13
N TRP A 55 -0.64 3.00 14.32
CA TRP A 55 -1.21 1.64 14.46
C TRP A 55 -2.17 1.32 13.33
N GLU A 56 -1.99 0.19 12.64
CA GLU A 56 -2.95 -0.30 11.66
C GLU A 56 -4.14 -0.98 12.36
N VAL A 57 -5.35 -0.63 11.95
CA VAL A 57 -6.61 -1.17 12.51
C VAL A 57 -7.63 -1.39 11.39
N ASP A 58 -8.25 -2.57 11.36
CA ASP A 58 -9.33 -2.85 10.42
C ASP A 58 -10.58 -2.00 10.70
N LYS A 59 -11.43 -1.83 9.68
CA LYS A 59 -12.69 -1.07 9.79
C LYS A 59 -13.59 -1.48 10.97
N LYS A 60 -13.61 -2.76 11.36
CA LYS A 60 -14.39 -3.26 12.51
C LYS A 60 -13.70 -2.94 13.84
N GLY A 61 -12.40 -3.21 13.97
CA GLY A 61 -11.59 -2.84 15.11
C GLY A 61 -11.70 -1.35 15.42
N LEU A 62 -11.54 -0.48 14.42
CA LEU A 62 -11.67 0.98 14.60
C LEU A 62 -13.07 1.39 15.08
N GLN A 63 -14.13 0.71 14.64
CA GLN A 63 -15.48 0.92 15.17
C GLN A 63 -15.61 0.43 16.62
N MET A 64 -15.04 -0.73 16.95
CA MET A 64 -15.05 -1.28 18.31
C MET A 64 -14.25 -0.43 19.30
N HIS A 65 -13.03 0.01 18.97
CA HIS A 65 -12.24 0.90 19.82
C HIS A 65 -12.92 2.26 20.03
N ARG A 66 -13.58 2.80 18.99
CA ARG A 66 -14.39 4.02 19.13
C ARG A 66 -15.62 3.79 20.02
N LEU A 67 -16.29 2.64 19.94
CA LEU A 67 -17.43 2.31 20.80
C LEU A 67 -17.02 2.10 22.26
N GLN A 68 -15.94 1.36 22.49
CA GLN A 68 -15.36 1.05 23.81
C GLN A 68 -14.58 2.23 24.41
N ARG A 69 -14.33 3.30 23.63
CA ARG A 69 -13.51 4.46 24.01
C ARG A 69 -12.07 4.09 24.38
N SER A 70 -11.47 3.17 23.63
CA SER A 70 -10.12 2.68 23.89
C SER A 70 -9.12 3.84 23.99
N PRO A 71 -8.34 3.92 25.09
CA PRO A 71 -7.35 4.99 25.28
C PRO A 71 -6.02 4.68 24.59
N ILE A 72 -5.47 5.66 23.89
CA ILE A 72 -4.02 5.74 23.66
C ILE A 72 -3.42 6.34 24.93
N LYS A 73 -2.56 5.60 25.64
CA LYS A 73 -1.84 6.10 26.82
C LYS A 73 -0.42 6.47 26.43
N LEU A 74 -0.06 7.74 26.55
CA LEU A 74 1.30 8.24 26.37
C LEU A 74 1.97 8.44 27.74
N GLN A 75 3.26 8.13 27.86
CA GLN A 75 4.01 8.13 29.11
C GLN A 75 5.41 8.71 28.88
N TRP A 76 5.72 9.83 29.54
CA TRP A 76 7.02 10.50 29.44
C TRP A 76 7.98 9.99 30.52
N TYR A 77 9.20 9.72 30.11
CA TYR A 77 10.30 9.26 30.94
C TYR A 77 11.53 10.16 30.78
N ALA A 78 12.21 10.45 31.88
CA ALA A 78 13.60 10.92 31.87
C ALA A 78 14.49 9.67 31.80
N VAL A 79 15.37 9.60 30.80
CA VAL A 79 16.25 8.43 30.59
C VAL A 79 17.72 8.85 30.62
N ASP A 80 18.57 8.02 31.21
CA ASP A 80 20.02 8.13 31.07
C ASP A 80 20.46 7.75 29.63
N LEU A 81 21.65 8.19 29.21
CA LEU A 81 22.24 7.88 27.88
C LEU A 81 22.23 6.38 27.54
N ASP A 82 22.45 5.51 28.53
CA ASP A 82 22.45 4.06 28.35
C ASP A 82 21.04 3.48 28.09
N LEU A 83 19.98 4.26 28.35
CA LEU A 83 18.56 3.88 28.44
C LEU A 83 18.22 2.85 29.55
N THR A 84 19.19 2.47 30.38
CA THR A 84 19.06 1.43 31.42
C THR A 84 18.18 1.81 32.61
N LYS A 85 17.92 3.10 32.83
CA LYS A 85 17.06 3.63 33.90
C LYS A 85 16.04 4.60 33.31
N LYS A 86 14.76 4.26 33.45
CA LYS A 86 13.61 5.08 33.02
C LYS A 86 12.92 5.70 34.24
N GLU A 87 13.10 7.01 34.44
CA GLU A 87 12.48 7.81 35.50
C GLU A 87 11.14 8.37 35.01
N THR A 88 10.00 7.97 35.59
CA THR A 88 8.70 8.50 35.17
C THR A 88 8.57 10.00 35.44
N ILE A 89 8.23 10.77 34.40
CA ILE A 89 7.95 12.22 34.51
C ILE A 89 6.45 12.46 34.65
N GLY A 90 5.63 11.84 33.80
CA GLY A 90 4.19 12.06 33.76
C GLY A 90 3.55 11.33 32.57
N TYR A 91 2.25 11.47 32.37
CA TYR A 91 1.52 10.74 31.33
C TYR A 91 0.39 11.55 30.70
N MET A 92 -0.22 10.99 29.67
CA MET A 92 -1.41 11.52 29.01
C MET A 92 -2.29 10.37 28.52
N ILE A 93 -3.59 10.63 28.37
CA ILE A 93 -4.56 9.67 27.84
C ILE A 93 -5.40 10.39 26.78
N ILE A 94 -5.44 9.83 25.57
CA ILE A 94 -6.21 10.38 24.44
C ILE A 94 -7.17 9.31 23.92
N ASP A 95 -8.43 9.71 23.75
CA ASP A 95 -9.56 8.83 23.35
C ASP A 95 -9.57 8.70 21.81
N VAL A 96 -9.50 7.47 21.26
CA VAL A 96 -9.42 7.21 19.81
C VAL A 96 -10.56 7.84 18.99
N ARG A 97 -11.71 8.17 19.62
CA ARG A 97 -12.80 8.91 18.97
C ARG A 97 -12.39 10.32 18.51
N LEU A 98 -11.29 10.86 19.03
CA LEU A 98 -10.73 12.15 18.60
C LEU A 98 -10.01 12.06 17.24
N ALA A 99 -9.57 10.89 16.81
CA ALA A 99 -8.93 10.68 15.51
C ALA A 99 -9.93 10.84 14.36
N GLN A 100 -9.57 11.60 13.31
CA GLN A 100 -10.40 11.90 12.15
C GLN A 100 -9.59 11.82 10.85
N GLU A 101 -10.24 11.49 9.73
CA GLU A 101 -9.64 11.42 8.38
C GLU A 101 -9.17 12.79 7.84
N LYS A 102 -9.46 13.88 8.56
CA LYS A 102 -8.88 15.19 8.31
C LYS A 102 -7.83 15.48 9.36
N LEU A 103 -6.60 15.77 8.93
CA LEU A 103 -5.51 16.22 9.77
C LEU A 103 -5.98 17.41 10.62
N GLN A 104 -6.03 17.22 11.94
CA GLN A 104 -6.39 18.28 12.87
C GLN A 104 -5.15 19.12 13.20
N SER A 105 -5.35 20.43 13.34
CA SER A 105 -4.32 21.32 13.90
C SER A 105 -3.82 20.76 15.25
N PRO A 106 -2.50 20.61 15.46
CA PRO A 106 -1.95 20.13 16.72
C PRO A 106 -2.41 20.97 17.92
N LYS A 107 -2.57 20.32 19.07
CA LYS A 107 -3.14 20.91 20.30
C LYS A 107 -2.18 20.75 21.47
N TRP A 108 -2.06 21.80 22.28
CA TRP A 108 -1.32 21.75 23.53
C TRP A 108 -2.14 21.03 24.60
N TYR A 109 -1.50 20.09 25.30
CA TYR A 109 -2.07 19.34 26.41
C TYR A 109 -1.12 19.35 27.62
N PRO A 110 -1.61 19.58 28.85
CA PRO A 110 -0.78 19.53 30.05
C PRO A 110 -0.47 18.08 30.47
N LEU A 111 0.76 17.83 30.92
CA LEU A 111 1.21 16.51 31.33
C LEU A 111 0.59 16.09 32.68
N LEU A 112 -0.17 14.99 32.69
CA LEU A 112 -0.85 14.48 33.88
C LEU A 112 0.13 13.82 34.84
N ASN A 113 -0.11 14.02 36.15
CA ASN A 113 0.76 13.56 37.23
C ASN A 113 2.24 13.93 37.04
N SER A 114 2.51 15.14 36.51
CA SER A 114 3.85 15.63 36.29
C SER A 114 4.67 15.70 37.59
N LYS A 115 5.86 15.11 37.55
CA LYS A 115 6.92 15.26 38.57
C LYS A 115 7.42 16.70 38.68
N TYR A 116 7.27 17.48 37.60
CA TYR A 116 7.62 18.90 37.49
C TYR A 116 6.40 19.77 37.83
N GLN A 117 6.04 19.76 39.11
CA GLN A 117 4.82 20.38 39.65
C GLN A 117 4.83 21.92 39.61
N LYS A 118 6.02 22.54 39.62
CA LYS A 118 6.17 24.01 39.58
C LYS A 118 6.11 24.52 38.14
N GLU A 119 6.75 23.78 37.24
CA GLU A 119 7.00 24.12 35.85
C GLU A 119 5.75 23.89 35.00
N LYS A 120 4.97 22.83 35.30
CA LYS A 120 3.77 22.43 34.55
C LYS A 120 4.04 22.23 33.05
N PRO A 121 4.80 21.19 32.68
CA PRO A 121 5.08 20.86 31.28
C PRO A 121 3.79 20.59 30.50
N GLU A 122 3.76 21.11 29.27
CA GLU A 122 2.73 20.84 28.26
C GLU A 122 3.40 20.30 27.00
N VAL A 123 2.64 19.54 26.19
CA VAL A 123 3.10 18.94 24.92
C VAL A 123 2.10 19.20 23.79
N LEU A 124 2.64 19.39 22.58
CA LEU A 124 1.90 19.64 21.35
C LEU A 124 1.72 18.33 20.59
N LEU A 125 0.46 17.89 20.45
CA LEU A 125 0.10 16.59 19.86
C LEU A 125 -0.97 16.75 18.78
N SER A 126 -0.87 15.94 17.72
CA SER A 126 -1.93 15.73 16.72
C SER A 126 -2.34 14.27 16.68
N LEU A 127 -3.62 13.99 16.44
CA LEU A 127 -4.16 12.63 16.30
C LEU A 127 -5.13 12.60 15.12
N TYR A 128 -4.84 11.75 14.13
CA TYR A 128 -5.63 11.64 12.90
C TYR A 128 -5.78 10.18 12.45
N LEU A 129 -6.54 9.99 11.37
CA LEU A 129 -6.69 8.72 10.67
C LEU A 129 -6.18 8.86 9.24
N GLU A 130 -5.34 7.93 8.84
CA GLU A 130 -5.03 7.66 7.44
C GLU A 130 -5.80 6.41 6.98
N ARG A 131 -5.94 6.23 5.66
CA ARG A 131 -6.77 5.18 5.08
C ARG A 131 -6.02 4.49 3.96
N VAL A 132 -5.70 3.21 4.18
CA VAL A 132 -5.00 2.39 3.19
C VAL A 132 -5.93 2.11 2.01
N VAL A 133 -5.45 2.40 0.80
CA VAL A 133 -6.10 2.06 -0.46
C VAL A 133 -5.15 1.15 -1.24
N GLU A 134 -5.48 -0.13 -1.32
CA GLU A 134 -4.81 -1.06 -2.23
C GLU A 134 -5.19 -0.71 -3.68
N GLU A 135 -4.36 0.09 -4.35
CA GLU A 135 -4.50 0.31 -5.80
C GLU A 135 -4.04 -0.94 -6.56
N ILE A 136 -5.00 -1.80 -6.92
CA ILE A 136 -4.76 -2.96 -7.79
C ILE A 136 -4.61 -2.45 -9.23
N PRO A 137 -3.43 -2.55 -9.86
CA PRO A 137 -3.27 -2.14 -11.26
C PRO A 137 -4.04 -3.12 -12.16
N SER A 138 -5.11 -2.63 -12.78
CA SER A 138 -5.94 -3.36 -13.73
C SER A 138 -6.11 -2.55 -15.02
N SER A 139 -6.35 -3.25 -16.13
CA SER A 139 -5.97 -2.79 -17.47
C SER A 139 -6.92 -1.75 -18.13
N LEU A 140 -6.36 -1.11 -19.17
CA LEU A 140 -6.91 -0.01 -19.97
C LEU A 140 -8.25 -0.33 -20.72
N PRO A 141 -8.97 0.69 -21.25
CA PRO A 141 -10.42 0.76 -21.09
C PRO A 141 -11.27 0.59 -22.37
N ASN A 142 -12.57 0.38 -22.16
CA ASN A 142 -13.70 0.84 -22.97
C ASN A 142 -15.01 0.61 -22.14
N GLY A 143 -16.10 1.36 -22.27
CA GLY A 143 -16.38 2.58 -23.04
C GLY A 143 -17.90 2.84 -23.09
N HIS A 144 -18.36 4.08 -22.87
CA HIS A 144 -19.79 4.49 -22.83
C HIS A 144 -20.59 3.94 -21.62
N SER A 145 -21.73 4.48 -21.14
CA SER A 145 -22.45 5.78 -21.23
C SER A 145 -23.79 5.58 -20.46
N ALA A 146 -24.44 6.51 -19.74
CA ALA A 146 -24.12 7.82 -19.17
C ALA A 146 -25.25 8.21 -18.18
N TYR A 147 -25.27 9.47 -17.70
CA TYR A 147 -26.26 10.08 -16.80
C TYR A 147 -26.23 9.58 -15.33
N SER A 148 -26.61 10.39 -14.33
CA SER A 148 -27.25 11.72 -14.39
C SER A 148 -26.60 12.77 -13.48
N SER A 149 -26.60 14.04 -13.91
CA SER A 149 -26.28 15.18 -13.05
C SER A 149 -27.50 15.68 -12.27
N ARG A 150 -27.28 16.24 -11.07
CA ARG A 150 -27.93 17.50 -10.66
C ARG A 150 -27.23 18.17 -9.48
N ARG A 151 -27.10 19.49 -9.56
CA ARG A 151 -26.78 20.39 -8.43
C ARG A 151 -28.09 20.80 -7.75
N ASN A 152 -28.00 21.13 -6.46
CA ASN A 152 -28.49 22.39 -5.85
C ASN A 152 -28.66 22.19 -4.32
N SER A 153 -28.59 23.20 -3.44
CA SER A 153 -27.91 24.51 -3.37
C SER A 153 -28.47 25.26 -2.14
N LEU A 154 -27.71 26.18 -1.52
CA LEU A 154 -28.16 27.13 -0.46
C LEU A 154 -28.41 26.47 0.91
N SER A 155 -28.26 27.13 2.07
CA SER A 155 -27.67 28.44 2.48
C SER A 155 -27.29 28.31 3.97
N GLN A 156 -26.58 29.21 4.67
CA GLN A 156 -26.46 30.67 4.62
C GLN A 156 -25.09 31.11 5.16
N ASP A 157 -24.65 32.33 4.82
CA ASP A 157 -24.00 33.19 5.82
C ASP A 157 -24.21 34.68 5.48
N ARG A 158 -24.06 35.59 6.44
CA ARG A 158 -24.51 37.01 6.32
C ARG A 158 -23.43 38.04 6.67
N ASN A 159 -23.45 39.16 5.91
CA ASN A 159 -22.64 40.38 6.06
C ASN A 159 -21.14 40.16 5.72
N GLY A 160 -20.41 41.06 5.04
CA GLY A 160 -20.68 42.43 4.55
C GLY A 160 -19.50 43.33 4.94
N CYS A 161 -18.77 43.98 4.02
CA CYS A 161 -19.18 45.25 3.40
C CYS A 161 -18.22 45.74 2.28
N LYS A 162 -18.74 46.55 1.33
CA LYS A 162 -18.06 47.60 0.49
C LYS A 162 -16.94 47.15 -0.49
N LYS A 163 -17.19 47.14 -1.81
CA LYS A 163 -17.06 48.24 -2.84
C LYS A 163 -15.61 48.42 -3.36
N GLN A 164 -15.24 48.03 -4.60
CA GLN A 164 -15.51 48.64 -5.94
C GLN A 164 -14.54 49.80 -6.32
N PRO A 165 -14.29 50.12 -7.63
CA PRO A 165 -14.22 49.26 -8.84
C PRO A 165 -13.17 49.72 -9.94
N VAL A 166 -13.09 49.02 -11.10
CA VAL A 166 -12.77 49.54 -12.49
C VAL A 166 -11.38 50.19 -12.76
N ALA A 167 -10.67 50.13 -13.91
CA ALA A 167 -10.57 49.37 -15.18
C ALA A 167 -9.43 50.06 -16.05
N PRO A 168 -9.38 50.08 -17.41
CA PRO A 168 -8.76 49.05 -18.27
C PRO A 168 -7.88 49.54 -19.48
N ARG A 169 -7.41 48.58 -20.33
CA ARG A 169 -6.85 48.69 -21.72
C ARG A 169 -5.36 49.11 -21.84
N ILE A 170 -4.47 48.50 -22.66
CA ILE A 170 -4.46 47.90 -24.03
C ILE A 170 -4.25 48.97 -25.14
N PRO A 171 -3.12 48.94 -25.89
CA PRO A 171 -3.10 48.30 -27.22
C PRO A 171 -1.84 47.47 -27.64
N LYS A 172 -2.01 46.82 -28.79
CA LYS A 172 -1.18 45.85 -29.58
C LYS A 172 -0.05 46.53 -30.40
N PRO A 173 0.91 45.83 -31.10
CA PRO A 173 0.75 44.51 -31.75
C PRO A 173 1.91 43.47 -31.79
N SER A 174 1.52 42.31 -32.31
CA SER A 174 2.21 41.05 -32.68
C SER A 174 3.10 41.18 -33.95
N PRO A 175 4.01 40.24 -34.29
CA PRO A 175 3.89 38.75 -34.25
C PRO A 175 5.11 38.04 -33.58
N MET A 176 5.36 36.72 -33.59
CA MET A 176 4.95 35.58 -34.44
C MET A 176 4.52 34.30 -33.66
N LYS A 177 4.61 33.13 -34.32
CA LYS A 177 4.37 31.73 -33.88
C LYS A 177 5.74 31.00 -33.91
N THR A 178 6.06 29.84 -33.35
CA THR A 178 5.38 28.64 -32.76
C THR A 178 6.42 27.92 -31.85
N PRO A 179 6.10 26.81 -31.13
CA PRO A 179 4.94 26.53 -30.29
C PRO A 179 5.38 26.20 -28.84
N ASN A 180 4.57 26.54 -27.82
CA ASN A 180 4.94 26.22 -26.43
C ASN A 180 4.76 24.73 -26.14
N HIS A 181 5.85 24.02 -25.82
CA HIS A 181 5.75 22.88 -24.91
C HIS A 181 5.33 23.42 -23.53
N ALA A 182 4.38 22.75 -22.88
CA ALA A 182 3.99 23.09 -21.52
C ALA A 182 5.10 22.67 -20.55
N SER A 183 5.64 23.62 -19.79
CA SER A 183 6.67 23.39 -18.78
C SER A 183 6.07 22.67 -17.56
N HIS A 184 5.96 21.35 -17.64
CA HIS A 184 5.83 20.50 -16.47
C HIS A 184 7.22 20.38 -15.82
N THR A 185 7.41 21.06 -14.69
CA THR A 185 8.58 20.88 -13.83
C THR A 185 8.46 19.54 -13.11
N ASN A 186 8.72 18.45 -13.84
CA ASN A 186 8.80 17.10 -13.28
C ASN A 186 10.07 17.02 -12.42
N SER A 187 9.93 16.93 -11.10
CA SER A 187 11.05 16.52 -10.24
C SER A 187 11.47 15.11 -10.65
N LEU A 188 12.73 14.92 -11.05
CA LEU A 188 13.22 13.60 -11.39
C LEU A 188 13.34 12.77 -10.11
N LYS A 189 12.59 11.66 -10.04
CA LYS A 189 12.56 10.76 -8.90
C LYS A 189 12.94 9.33 -9.31
N PRO A 190 13.64 8.59 -8.44
CA PRO A 190 13.83 7.16 -8.61
C PRO A 190 12.50 6.41 -8.40
N VAL A 191 12.27 5.37 -9.19
CA VAL A 191 11.11 4.47 -9.05
C VAL A 191 11.61 3.03 -9.13
N LEU A 192 11.41 2.25 -8.07
CA LEU A 192 11.86 0.85 -8.02
C LEU A 192 11.08 -0.04 -9.01
N LEU A 193 11.78 -0.62 -9.96
CA LEU A 193 11.26 -1.69 -10.82
C LEU A 193 11.53 -3.04 -10.16
N SER A 194 10.69 -3.43 -9.20
CA SER A 194 10.93 -4.61 -8.33
C SER A 194 11.11 -5.94 -9.07
N GLN A 195 10.59 -6.07 -10.31
CA GLN A 195 10.80 -7.26 -11.16
C GLN A 195 12.16 -7.28 -11.87
N ALA A 196 12.81 -6.12 -12.04
CA ALA A 196 14.09 -5.96 -12.73
C ALA A 196 15.27 -5.72 -11.78
N GLY A 197 15.01 -5.37 -10.51
CA GLY A 197 16.05 -5.11 -9.50
C GLY A 197 16.84 -3.82 -9.76
N CYS A 198 16.19 -2.80 -10.34
CA CYS A 198 16.80 -1.50 -10.64
C CYS A 198 15.83 -0.34 -10.40
N TYR A 199 16.38 0.87 -10.24
CA TYR A 199 15.64 2.12 -10.12
C TYR A 199 15.51 2.80 -11.48
N GLN A 200 14.28 3.02 -11.95
CA GLN A 200 14.02 3.85 -13.12
C GLN A 200 14.15 5.33 -12.75
N ILE A 201 14.90 6.11 -13.53
CA ILE A 201 14.95 7.57 -13.46
C ILE A 201 14.63 8.13 -14.85
N GLY A 202 13.56 8.90 -14.96
CA GLY A 202 13.00 9.38 -16.22
C GLY A 202 12.10 8.37 -16.95
N PRO A 203 11.51 8.75 -18.10
CA PRO A 203 10.49 7.94 -18.77
C PRO A 203 11.05 6.62 -19.35
N PRO A 204 10.50 5.43 -19.00
CA PRO A 204 11.02 4.12 -19.44
C PRO A 204 10.84 3.81 -20.95
N GLU A 205 10.38 4.80 -21.72
CA GLU A 205 10.33 4.79 -23.18
C GLU A 205 11.61 5.40 -23.81
N LEU A 206 12.36 6.20 -23.03
CA LEU A 206 13.47 7.06 -23.45
C LEU A 206 14.73 6.91 -22.56
N CYS A 207 14.68 6.06 -21.55
CA CYS A 207 15.62 6.02 -20.42
C CYS A 207 15.85 4.55 -20.03
N ASN A 208 16.53 3.84 -20.94
CA ASN A 208 16.58 2.38 -20.98
C ASN A 208 18.02 1.84 -20.80
N GLU A 209 19.00 2.74 -20.70
CA GLU A 209 20.41 2.40 -20.46
C GLU A 209 20.60 2.07 -18.98
N LYS A 210 21.42 1.05 -18.70
CA LYS A 210 21.64 0.57 -17.33
C LYS A 210 22.97 1.07 -16.78
N TYR A 211 22.94 1.43 -15.50
CA TYR A 211 24.07 1.95 -14.74
C TYR A 211 24.15 1.28 -13.37
N VAL A 212 25.35 1.19 -12.80
CA VAL A 212 25.56 0.89 -11.38
C VAL A 212 26.01 2.18 -10.70
N PHE A 213 25.32 2.56 -9.63
CA PHE A 213 25.73 3.63 -8.72
C PHE A 213 26.09 3.00 -7.37
N SER A 214 27.26 3.34 -6.83
CA SER A 214 27.78 2.75 -5.60
C SER A 214 28.40 3.80 -4.69
N VAL A 215 28.27 3.58 -3.39
CA VAL A 215 28.82 4.43 -2.32
C VAL A 215 29.63 3.53 -1.40
N THR A 216 30.90 3.88 -1.20
CA THR A 216 31.83 3.14 -0.34
C THR A 216 32.28 4.04 0.81
N LEU A 217 32.08 3.60 2.06
CA LEU A 217 32.63 4.27 3.25
C LEU A 217 33.89 3.52 3.69
N ALA A 218 35.04 4.16 3.55
CA ALA A 218 36.33 3.48 3.47
C ALA A 218 37.12 3.47 4.80
N PHE A 219 37.12 4.59 5.52
CA PHE A 219 37.80 4.77 6.82
C PHE A 219 37.27 6.05 7.49
N ALA A 220 37.59 6.29 8.77
CA ALA A 220 37.25 7.56 9.43
C ALA A 220 38.28 7.96 10.48
N ALA A 221 38.34 9.25 10.81
CA ALA A 221 39.26 9.79 11.82
C ALA A 221 38.63 10.92 12.65
N ASN A 222 39.21 11.17 13.83
CA ASN A 222 38.83 12.23 14.77
C ASN A 222 37.34 12.22 15.22
N LEU A 223 36.61 11.11 15.00
CA LEU A 223 35.20 11.00 15.37
C LEU A 223 34.97 11.12 16.88
N ASN A 224 35.99 10.85 17.68
CA ASN A 224 36.02 11.09 19.12
C ASN A 224 35.80 12.56 19.53
N LYS A 225 35.94 13.53 18.62
CA LYS A 225 35.57 14.94 18.86
C LYS A 225 34.07 15.23 18.72
N LEU A 226 33.28 14.31 18.13
CA LEU A 226 31.82 14.41 18.01
C LEU A 226 31.10 13.96 19.29
N ALA A 227 31.67 12.98 19.99
CA ALA A 227 31.05 12.34 21.13
C ALA A 227 31.53 12.91 22.48
N PRO A 228 30.63 13.13 23.47
CA PRO A 228 31.04 13.43 24.84
C PRO A 228 31.94 12.32 25.43
N PRO A 229 32.88 12.63 26.34
CA PRO A 229 33.84 11.64 26.87
C PRO A 229 33.22 10.38 27.50
N ALA A 230 31.97 10.46 27.99
CA ALA A 230 31.22 9.32 28.51
C ALA A 230 30.80 8.33 27.40
N MET A 231 30.53 8.80 26.19
CA MET A 231 30.08 7.97 25.07
C MET A 231 31.24 7.24 24.35
N LEU A 232 32.50 7.64 24.57
CA LEU A 232 33.69 7.02 23.98
C LEU A 232 33.92 5.54 24.35
N LYS A 233 33.06 4.97 25.21
CA LYS A 233 33.05 3.54 25.59
C LYS A 233 31.63 2.94 25.56
N SER A 234 30.82 3.34 24.58
CA SER A 234 29.47 2.83 24.36
C SER A 234 29.45 1.32 24.12
N SER A 235 28.59 0.58 24.81
CA SER A 235 28.35 -0.85 24.59
C SER A 235 27.41 -1.15 23.41
N LYS A 236 26.84 -0.12 22.75
CA LYS A 236 25.89 -0.26 21.64
C LYS A 236 26.56 -0.33 20.25
N GLY A 237 27.85 -0.01 20.18
CA GLY A 237 28.60 0.16 18.93
C GLY A 237 28.28 1.45 18.18
N PHE A 238 29.16 1.82 17.26
CA PHE A 238 29.02 2.95 16.35
C PHE A 238 28.87 2.44 14.91
N TYR A 239 28.12 3.15 14.07
CA TYR A 239 27.94 2.80 12.65
C TYR A 239 27.63 4.05 11.83
N PHE A 240 27.81 3.98 10.52
CA PHE A 240 27.32 5.00 9.60
C PHE A 240 25.98 4.59 9.00
N TYR A 241 25.12 5.58 8.75
CA TYR A 241 23.82 5.43 8.11
C TYR A 241 23.68 6.43 6.96
N TYR A 242 23.09 6.01 5.84
CA TYR A 242 22.70 6.90 4.73
C TYR A 242 21.55 6.28 3.94
N SER A 243 20.72 7.12 3.31
CA SER A 243 19.60 6.64 2.47
C SER A 243 19.98 6.70 0.98
N LEU A 244 20.02 5.53 0.34
CA LEU A 244 20.47 5.36 -1.03
C LEU A 244 19.26 5.12 -1.94
N PHE A 245 18.68 6.17 -2.52
CA PHE A 245 17.40 6.14 -3.27
C PHE A 245 16.24 5.54 -2.45
N ASP A 246 16.01 6.12 -1.27
CA ASP A 246 15.00 5.67 -0.28
C ASP A 246 15.22 4.25 0.29
N ASN A 247 16.43 3.68 0.13
CA ASN A 247 16.85 2.44 0.80
C ASN A 247 17.79 2.76 1.96
N ASP A 248 17.47 2.30 3.16
CA ASP A 248 18.32 2.46 4.34
C ASP A 248 19.60 1.61 4.24
N VAL A 249 20.77 2.26 4.25
CA VAL A 249 22.08 1.61 4.35
C VAL A 249 22.66 1.86 5.73
N ILE A 250 23.05 0.79 6.42
CA ILE A 250 23.62 0.80 7.78
C ILE A 250 24.90 -0.04 7.75
N THR A 251 26.03 0.54 8.14
CA THR A 251 27.32 -0.19 8.14
C THR A 251 27.44 -1.19 9.27
N GLU A 252 28.41 -2.09 9.18
CA GLU A 252 28.88 -2.87 10.33
C GLU A 252 29.25 -1.96 11.52
N LYS A 253 29.07 -2.50 12.73
CA LYS A 253 29.21 -1.76 13.99
C LYS A 253 30.63 -1.86 14.54
N PHE A 254 31.30 -0.71 14.62
CA PHE A 254 32.66 -0.58 15.15
C PHE A 254 32.67 -0.12 16.63
N SER A 255 33.80 -0.31 17.31
CA SER A 255 33.90 -0.23 18.77
C SER A 255 34.49 1.08 19.30
N SER A 256 35.28 1.79 18.49
CA SER A 256 36.08 2.94 18.94
C SER A 256 35.97 4.16 18.04
N LEU A 257 35.50 5.30 18.56
CA LEU A 257 35.53 6.58 17.85
C LEU A 257 36.94 7.22 17.75
N SER A 258 37.89 6.76 18.57
CA SER A 258 39.27 7.26 18.56
C SER A 258 40.17 6.52 17.55
N ASN A 259 39.79 5.29 17.19
CA ASN A 259 40.42 4.47 16.17
C ASN A 259 39.33 3.61 15.51
N PRO A 260 38.56 4.15 14.56
CA PRO A 260 37.44 3.44 13.93
C PRO A 260 37.90 2.15 13.26
N ASP A 261 37.30 1.05 13.70
CA ASP A 261 37.68 -0.33 13.40
C ASP A 261 36.70 -1.03 12.42
N PHE A 262 35.92 -0.26 11.65
CA PHE A 262 35.07 -0.79 10.57
C PHE A 262 35.88 -1.09 9.29
N LEU A 263 35.42 -2.07 8.53
CA LEU A 263 35.96 -2.39 7.20
C LEU A 263 35.35 -1.49 6.12
N ALA A 264 36.05 -1.32 4.99
CA ALA A 264 35.60 -0.46 3.89
C ALA A 264 34.37 -1.05 3.17
N GLU A 265 33.20 -0.50 3.46
CA GLU A 265 31.90 -1.10 3.09
C GLU A 265 31.25 -0.36 1.90
N ARG A 266 30.78 -1.12 0.90
CA ARG A 266 30.16 -0.60 -0.34
C ARG A 266 28.71 -1.03 -0.47
N ALA A 267 27.79 -0.07 -0.52
CA ALA A 267 26.43 -0.26 -1.03
C ALA A 267 26.38 0.07 -2.54
N SER A 268 25.52 -0.62 -3.28
CA SER A 268 25.36 -0.42 -4.74
C SER A 268 23.91 -0.64 -5.18
N VAL A 269 23.45 0.17 -6.12
CA VAL A 269 22.15 0.00 -6.79
C VAL A 269 22.32 0.00 -8.31
N ARG A 270 21.40 -0.67 -9.00
CA ARG A 270 21.23 -0.52 -10.46
C ARG A 270 20.24 0.59 -10.77
N ILE A 271 20.53 1.36 -11.80
CA ILE A 271 19.70 2.45 -12.30
C ILE A 271 19.41 2.21 -13.79
N SER A 272 18.18 2.46 -14.22
CA SER A 272 17.75 2.48 -15.62
C SER A 272 17.41 3.93 -15.98
N SER A 273 18.16 4.54 -16.90
CA SER A 273 18.05 5.97 -17.22
C SER A 273 18.58 6.33 -18.61
N SER A 274 18.90 7.59 -18.85
CA SER A 274 19.70 8.07 -20.00
C SER A 274 20.72 9.12 -19.50
N PRO A 275 21.81 9.43 -20.25
CA PRO A 275 22.89 10.26 -19.74
C PRO A 275 22.44 11.68 -19.37
N ASN A 276 21.54 12.25 -20.18
CA ASN A 276 20.99 13.58 -19.97
C ASN A 276 20.07 13.65 -18.73
N VAL A 277 19.32 12.57 -18.46
CA VAL A 277 18.41 12.50 -17.31
C VAL A 277 19.16 12.20 -16.01
N LEU A 278 20.24 11.40 -16.05
CA LEU A 278 21.15 11.25 -14.92
C LEU A 278 21.87 12.56 -14.58
N SER A 279 22.35 13.28 -15.60
CA SER A 279 22.95 14.60 -15.46
C SER A 279 22.00 15.54 -14.70
N GLU A 280 20.78 15.73 -15.20
CA GLU A 280 19.75 16.57 -14.54
C GLU A 280 19.38 16.04 -13.14
N TYR A 281 19.32 14.72 -12.93
CA TYR A 281 19.03 14.13 -11.62
C TYR A 281 20.11 14.45 -10.57
N PHE A 282 21.40 14.37 -10.91
CA PHE A 282 22.50 14.70 -10.01
C PHE A 282 22.72 16.21 -9.83
N GLU A 283 22.24 17.05 -10.76
CA GLU A 283 22.08 18.49 -10.53
C GLU A 283 20.95 18.78 -9.53
N GLN A 284 19.78 18.14 -9.68
CA GLN A 284 18.65 18.28 -8.75
C GLN A 284 18.94 17.72 -7.34
N ASN A 285 19.72 16.64 -7.25
CA ASN A 285 20.01 15.90 -6.02
C ASN A 285 21.53 15.94 -5.71
N SER A 286 22.08 17.14 -5.63
CA SER A 286 23.54 17.38 -5.63
C SER A 286 24.29 16.96 -4.36
N ASN A 287 23.61 16.45 -3.32
CA ASN A 287 24.21 16.02 -2.05
C ASN A 287 23.56 14.73 -1.54
N LEU A 288 24.37 13.83 -0.95
CA LEU A 288 23.92 12.67 -0.18
C LEU A 288 24.39 12.80 1.28
N GLU A 289 23.47 12.76 2.24
CA GLU A 289 23.80 12.87 3.67
C GLU A 289 24.20 11.51 4.27
N ILE A 290 25.32 11.51 4.99
CA ILE A 290 25.79 10.41 5.85
C ILE A 290 25.64 10.86 7.31
N LEU A 291 25.09 9.98 8.14
CA LEU A 291 24.97 10.13 9.58
C LEU A 291 25.91 9.16 10.30
N LEU A 292 26.60 9.62 11.35
CA LEU A 292 27.31 8.76 12.29
C LEU A 292 26.41 8.51 13.50
N CYS A 293 26.14 7.24 13.83
CA CYS A 293 25.17 6.83 14.83
C CYS A 293 25.79 5.98 15.96
N CYS A 294 25.14 5.99 17.13
CA CYS A 294 25.50 5.22 18.33
C CYS A 294 24.24 4.62 18.96
N GLY A 295 23.89 3.38 18.59
CA GLY A 295 22.51 2.91 18.74
C GLY A 295 21.57 3.82 17.95
N ASP A 296 20.52 4.32 18.58
CA ASP A 296 19.47 5.13 17.93
C ASP A 296 19.79 6.65 17.94
N ILE A 297 20.97 7.04 18.45
CA ILE A 297 21.40 8.43 18.58
C ILE A 297 22.35 8.79 17.43
N SER A 298 21.97 9.77 16.61
CA SER A 298 22.87 10.39 15.61
C SER A 298 23.83 11.38 16.30
N LEU A 299 25.14 11.17 16.14
CA LEU A 299 26.22 11.98 16.73
C LEU A 299 26.62 13.16 15.84
N GLY A 300 26.57 12.97 14.52
CA GLY A 300 26.93 13.99 13.54
C GLY A 300 26.51 13.60 12.13
N SER A 301 26.39 14.60 11.23
CA SER A 301 26.12 14.37 9.81
C SER A 301 27.17 15.05 8.91
N GLY A 302 27.33 14.52 7.70
CA GLY A 302 28.16 15.10 6.66
C GLY A 302 27.54 14.85 5.29
N GLN A 303 27.90 15.65 4.29
CA GLN A 303 27.30 15.59 2.96
C GLN A 303 28.35 15.24 1.89
N ILE A 304 28.10 14.18 1.13
CA ILE A 304 28.85 13.86 -0.09
C ILE A 304 28.32 14.75 -1.22
N PRO A 305 29.14 15.60 -1.86
CA PRO A 305 28.70 16.36 -3.02
C PRO A 305 28.60 15.44 -4.23
N LEU A 306 27.38 15.06 -4.62
CA LEU A 306 27.09 14.29 -5.84
C LEU A 306 27.13 15.14 -7.13
N GLY A 307 27.10 16.47 -7.00
CA GLY A 307 27.14 17.41 -8.12
C GLY A 307 28.20 17.16 -9.22
N PRO A 308 29.41 16.63 -8.94
CA PRO A 308 30.37 16.24 -9.98
C PRO A 308 29.85 15.19 -10.96
N LEU A 309 28.85 14.37 -10.59
CA LEU A 309 28.21 13.39 -11.46
C LEU A 309 27.20 14.01 -12.43
N SER A 310 26.99 15.33 -12.39
CA SER A 310 26.24 16.04 -13.46
C SER A 310 26.91 15.90 -14.84
N CYS A 311 28.23 15.66 -14.91
CA CYS A 311 28.97 15.56 -16.18
C CYS A 311 28.75 14.26 -16.97
N VAL A 312 27.84 13.38 -16.55
CA VAL A 312 27.47 12.11 -17.21
C VAL A 312 27.22 12.24 -18.71
N ASN A 313 26.64 13.35 -19.15
CA ASN A 313 26.35 13.64 -20.56
C ASN A 313 27.56 14.05 -21.40
N ASN A 314 28.72 14.33 -20.77
CA ASN A 314 29.95 14.77 -21.41
C ASN A 314 31.09 13.73 -21.36
N HIS A 315 30.90 12.58 -20.71
CA HIS A 315 31.88 11.49 -20.59
C HIS A 315 31.32 10.18 -21.16
N ASP A 316 32.17 9.38 -21.82
CA ASP A 316 31.80 8.02 -22.21
C ASP A 316 31.96 7.06 -21.03
N ILE A 317 30.90 6.95 -20.23
CA ILE A 317 30.80 6.07 -19.06
C ILE A 317 30.92 4.57 -19.42
N ASN A 318 30.89 4.22 -20.72
CA ASN A 318 31.19 2.86 -21.18
C ASN A 318 32.70 2.56 -21.18
N GLN A 319 33.58 3.56 -21.07
CA GLN A 319 35.03 3.40 -21.05
C GLN A 319 35.62 3.68 -19.66
N GLU A 320 35.25 4.81 -19.04
CA GLU A 320 35.75 5.21 -17.71
C GLU A 320 34.59 5.49 -16.73
N PRO A 321 34.63 4.97 -15.49
CA PRO A 321 33.62 5.28 -14.49
C PRO A 321 33.81 6.69 -13.91
N LEU A 322 32.71 7.37 -13.56
CA LEU A 322 32.77 8.64 -12.85
C LEU A 322 32.89 8.41 -11.34
N CYS A 323 33.96 8.92 -10.73
CA CYS A 323 34.28 8.69 -9.32
C CYS A 323 34.38 10.01 -8.52
N ILE A 324 33.81 10.03 -7.31
CA ILE A 324 34.04 11.05 -6.28
C ILE A 324 34.76 10.37 -5.10
N GLU A 325 36.07 10.61 -4.97
CA GLU A 325 36.87 10.13 -3.83
C GLU A 325 37.38 11.32 -2.99
N GLY A 326 37.17 11.27 -1.68
CA GLY A 326 37.64 12.29 -0.74
C GLY A 326 37.14 12.05 0.70
N SER A 327 37.45 12.96 1.62
CA SER A 327 36.86 12.93 2.96
C SER A 327 35.65 13.87 3.06
N VAL A 328 34.58 13.36 3.66
CA VAL A 328 33.40 14.13 4.06
C VAL A 328 33.56 14.48 5.53
N GLN A 329 33.62 15.78 5.83
CA GLN A 329 33.64 16.27 7.21
C GLN A 329 32.31 15.92 7.89
N ILE A 330 32.39 15.29 9.07
CA ILE A 330 31.23 15.03 9.92
C ILE A 330 31.11 16.16 10.93
N MET A 331 29.94 16.79 10.97
CA MET A 331 29.60 17.93 11.83
C MET A 331 28.67 17.48 12.96
N PRO A 332 28.86 17.93 14.22
CA PRO A 332 27.92 17.65 15.31
C PRO A 332 26.51 18.13 14.98
N ILE A 333 25.50 17.27 15.18
CA ILE A 333 24.09 17.61 14.96
C ILE A 333 23.58 18.58 16.03
N GLU A 334 23.96 18.37 17.29
CA GLU A 334 23.76 19.37 18.33
C GLU A 334 24.91 20.39 18.37
N LYS A 335 24.57 21.67 18.59
CA LYS A 335 25.54 22.76 18.76
C LYS A 335 26.15 22.79 20.18
N THR A 336 26.57 21.63 20.68
CA THR A 336 26.94 21.38 22.09
C THR A 336 28.38 20.91 22.30
N SER A 337 29.23 20.91 21.27
CA SER A 337 30.67 20.60 21.39
C SER A 337 31.55 21.86 21.53
N ARG A 338 32.64 21.74 22.31
CA ARG A 338 33.62 22.80 22.51
C ARG A 338 34.69 22.72 21.42
N LEU A 339 34.63 23.60 20.43
CA LEU A 339 35.70 23.79 19.45
C LEU A 339 36.94 24.42 20.10
N GLY A 340 37.79 23.57 20.69
CA GLY A 340 39.20 23.89 20.91
C GLY A 340 39.93 23.92 19.56
N GLY A 341 40.83 24.88 19.36
CA GLY A 341 41.45 25.19 18.08
C GLY A 341 42.55 24.24 17.60
N ASP A 342 42.34 22.92 17.70
CA ASP A 342 43.25 21.91 17.14
C ASP A 342 42.76 21.45 15.77
N ASP A 343 43.64 21.57 14.77
CA ASP A 343 43.31 21.76 13.35
C ASP A 343 42.85 20.52 12.55
N LEU A 344 42.26 19.54 13.23
CA LEU A 344 41.86 18.24 12.66
C LEU A 344 40.35 17.97 12.85
N SER A 345 39.62 18.00 11.75
CA SER A 345 38.17 17.75 11.66
C SER A 345 37.81 16.28 11.91
N PRO A 346 36.62 15.96 12.47
CA PRO A 346 36.00 14.65 12.29
C PRO A 346 35.65 14.43 10.82
N PHE A 347 35.99 13.29 10.25
CA PHE A 347 35.65 12.97 8.86
C PHE A 347 35.49 11.46 8.61
N VAL A 348 34.80 11.13 7.53
CA VAL A 348 34.74 9.79 6.91
C VAL A 348 35.30 9.87 5.48
N GLY A 349 36.14 8.91 5.09
CA GLY A 349 36.62 8.74 3.71
C GLY A 349 35.55 8.04 2.88
N VAL A 350 35.24 8.61 1.71
CA VAL A 350 34.15 8.16 0.83
C VAL A 350 34.68 7.98 -0.60
N ASN A 351 34.25 6.91 -1.26
CA ASN A 351 34.39 6.70 -2.70
C ASN A 351 33.00 6.40 -3.31
N VAL A 352 32.46 7.33 -4.13
CA VAL A 352 31.22 7.14 -4.89
C VAL A 352 31.55 6.89 -6.35
N VAL A 353 30.99 5.85 -6.96
CA VAL A 353 31.28 5.44 -8.35
C VAL A 353 29.98 5.26 -9.13
N LEU A 354 29.92 5.84 -10.33
CA LEU A 354 28.85 5.67 -11.32
C LEU A 354 29.43 5.11 -12.63
N GLN A 355 28.93 3.97 -13.08
CA GLN A 355 29.43 3.24 -14.26
C GLN A 355 28.30 2.58 -15.07
N ALA A 356 28.55 2.20 -16.32
CA ALA A 356 27.57 1.48 -17.15
C ALA A 356 27.44 -0.01 -16.74
N ASP A 357 26.21 -0.52 -16.61
CA ASP A 357 25.87 -1.92 -16.31
C ASP A 357 25.69 -2.68 -17.63
N LYS A 358 26.82 -3.05 -18.25
CA LYS A 358 26.84 -3.70 -19.57
C LYS A 358 26.21 -5.11 -19.50
N PRO A 359 25.25 -5.46 -20.37
CA PRO A 359 24.76 -6.84 -20.47
C PRO A 359 25.86 -7.75 -21.02
N ASP A 360 25.96 -8.97 -20.50
CA ASP A 360 26.80 -10.01 -21.10
C ASP A 360 26.20 -10.41 -22.47
N GLU A 361 26.98 -10.32 -23.56
CA GLU A 361 26.55 -10.82 -24.86
C GLU A 361 26.60 -12.35 -24.90
N GLU A 362 25.43 -12.99 -24.96
CA GLU A 362 25.32 -14.42 -25.28
C GLU A 362 25.70 -14.67 -26.75
N SER A 363 26.84 -15.32 -26.97
CA SER A 363 27.38 -15.60 -28.31
C SER A 363 26.51 -16.57 -29.10
N ASN A 364 25.58 -16.03 -29.90
CA ASN A 364 24.75 -16.76 -30.86
C ASN A 364 25.54 -17.24 -32.09
N GLU A 365 26.42 -18.23 -31.93
CA GLU A 365 27.00 -18.92 -33.08
C GLU A 365 25.97 -19.86 -33.72
N HIS A 366 25.78 -19.71 -35.04
CA HIS A 366 24.83 -20.51 -35.82
C HIS A 366 25.34 -21.93 -36.03
N LYS A 367 24.41 -22.91 -35.98
CA LYS A 367 24.61 -24.24 -36.55
C LYS A 367 24.39 -24.18 -38.06
N GLU A 368 25.33 -24.66 -38.85
CA GLU A 368 25.00 -25.29 -40.14
C GLU A 368 26.09 -26.29 -40.59
N ASN A 369 25.71 -27.21 -41.48
CA ASN A 369 26.46 -28.39 -41.96
C ASN A 369 26.72 -29.50 -40.92
N SER A 370 26.45 -30.79 -41.19
CA SER A 370 25.68 -31.39 -42.30
C SER A 370 25.19 -32.82 -41.97
N THR A 371 24.05 -33.19 -42.55
CA THR A 371 23.39 -34.52 -42.62
C THR A 371 24.13 -35.52 -43.53
N PRO A 372 23.68 -36.80 -43.77
CA PRO A 372 22.43 -37.52 -43.42
C PRO A 372 22.72 -38.68 -42.40
N VAL A 373 21.98 -39.79 -42.19
CA VAL A 373 20.94 -40.60 -42.92
C VAL A 373 19.93 -41.22 -41.91
N GLN A 374 18.87 -41.87 -42.39
CA GLN A 374 17.97 -42.79 -41.65
C GLN A 374 18.70 -44.11 -41.24
N GLU A 375 18.17 -45.10 -40.49
CA GLU A 375 16.82 -45.62 -40.15
C GLU A 375 16.87 -46.26 -38.70
N GLU A 376 15.84 -46.76 -37.99
CA GLU A 376 14.38 -46.88 -38.18
C GLU A 376 13.61 -47.00 -36.80
N ASN A 377 12.27 -47.05 -36.88
CA ASN A 377 11.18 -47.53 -35.99
C ASN A 377 11.33 -47.93 -34.49
N VAL A 378 10.30 -47.49 -33.74
CA VAL A 378 9.83 -47.85 -32.38
C VAL A 378 8.59 -48.78 -32.53
N PRO A 379 8.33 -49.83 -31.71
CA PRO A 379 7.36 -49.76 -30.58
C PRO A 379 7.57 -50.83 -29.45
N PRO A 380 6.64 -51.10 -28.50
CA PRO A 380 6.44 -50.29 -27.29
C PRO A 380 6.22 -51.13 -25.99
N GLU A 381 5.55 -50.52 -25.00
CA GLU A 381 4.76 -51.10 -23.89
C GLU A 381 5.39 -51.54 -22.54
N MET A 382 5.15 -50.68 -21.53
CA MET A 382 4.48 -50.97 -20.25
C MET A 382 4.67 -52.32 -19.54
N SER A 383 5.18 -52.27 -18.29
CA SER A 383 4.47 -52.84 -17.12
C SER A 383 5.00 -52.33 -15.77
N GLN A 384 4.22 -52.55 -14.70
CA GLN A 384 4.30 -51.89 -13.39
C GLN A 384 5.12 -52.65 -12.33
N ASN A 385 5.35 -52.00 -11.17
CA ASN A 385 5.53 -52.60 -9.82
C ASN A 385 6.87 -53.32 -9.52
N HIS A 386 7.38 -53.44 -8.28
CA HIS A 386 6.91 -53.00 -6.93
C HIS A 386 8.10 -52.94 -5.91
N HIS A 387 7.93 -52.16 -4.81
CA HIS A 387 8.66 -52.19 -3.51
C HIS A 387 10.20 -51.94 -3.49
N ARG A 388 10.84 -51.19 -2.56
CA ARG A 388 10.91 -51.23 -1.07
C ARG A 388 11.58 -52.55 -0.60
N SER A 389 12.73 -52.60 0.10
CA SER A 389 13.21 -51.73 1.19
C SER A 389 14.74 -51.76 1.46
N VAL A 390 15.28 -50.61 1.89
CA VAL A 390 16.35 -50.28 2.88
C VAL A 390 17.19 -51.40 3.58
N LEU A 391 18.45 -51.05 3.95
CA LEU A 391 19.39 -51.65 4.96
C LEU A 391 20.31 -52.82 4.50
N THR A 392 21.56 -53.03 4.96
CA THR A 392 22.71 -52.13 5.33
C THR A 392 24.01 -52.95 5.55
N LEU A 393 25.18 -52.28 5.45
CA LEU A 393 26.46 -52.52 6.19
C LEU A 393 27.39 -53.73 5.89
N LYS A 394 28.67 -53.38 5.59
CA LYS A 394 29.96 -53.79 6.22
C LYS A 394 30.90 -54.87 5.61
N LYS A 395 32.19 -54.45 5.56
CA LYS A 395 33.45 -55.19 5.91
C LYS A 395 33.98 -56.25 4.91
N ASN A 396 35.31 -56.50 4.77
CA ASN A 396 36.54 -55.77 5.17
C ASN A 396 37.80 -56.41 4.50
N GLN A 397 39.01 -55.90 4.84
CA GLN A 397 40.35 -56.56 4.78
C GLN A 397 41.02 -56.75 3.38
N SER A 398 42.36 -56.74 3.22
CA SER A 398 43.46 -56.27 4.10
C SER A 398 44.86 -56.27 3.45
N PHE A 399 45.72 -55.35 3.93
CA PHE A 399 47.20 -55.47 4.15
C PHE A 399 48.15 -56.08 3.10
N ALA A 400 49.18 -55.29 2.75
CA ALA A 400 50.59 -55.72 2.67
C ALA A 400 51.52 -54.50 2.94
N GLN A 401 52.82 -54.73 3.22
CA GLN A 401 53.81 -53.69 3.56
C GLN A 401 55.17 -53.94 2.84
N LYS A 402 56.12 -52.99 2.99
CA LYS A 402 57.59 -53.07 2.79
C LYS A 402 58.13 -52.87 1.35
N SER A 403 59.36 -52.38 1.11
CA SER A 403 60.29 -51.52 1.91
C SER A 403 61.60 -51.21 1.15
N PHE A 404 62.07 -49.94 1.10
CA PHE A 404 63.46 -49.51 0.75
C PHE A 404 63.95 -49.89 -0.69
N SER A 405 64.99 -49.34 -1.33
CA SER A 405 65.96 -48.22 -1.09
C SER A 405 66.69 -47.83 -2.41
N LYS A 406 67.39 -46.67 -2.43
CA LYS A 406 68.68 -46.26 -3.10
C LYS A 406 69.26 -47.11 -4.29
N SER A 407 69.93 -46.59 -5.34
CA SER A 407 70.66 -45.31 -5.55
C SER A 407 70.85 -44.92 -7.05
N GLU A 408 71.26 -43.66 -7.29
CA GLU A 408 72.29 -43.09 -8.21
C GLU A 408 72.72 -43.71 -9.59
N ASP A 409 73.03 -42.78 -10.51
CA ASP A 409 74.10 -42.75 -11.57
C ASP A 409 73.94 -43.15 -13.08
N ILE A 410 74.06 -42.10 -13.93
CA ILE A 410 75.02 -41.86 -15.05
C ILE A 410 74.95 -42.68 -16.39
N SER A 411 74.58 -41.95 -17.47
CA SER A 411 74.96 -41.99 -18.93
C SER A 411 75.48 -43.28 -19.63
N SER A 412 75.21 -43.55 -20.92
CA SER A 412 75.74 -42.78 -22.10
C SER A 412 75.50 -43.51 -23.46
N HIS A 413 75.73 -42.82 -24.61
CA HIS A 413 75.98 -43.33 -26.00
C HIS A 413 74.87 -44.14 -26.73
N ASP A 414 74.69 -44.14 -28.07
CA ASP A 414 75.11 -43.28 -29.22
C ASP A 414 73.92 -43.28 -30.27
N ALA A 415 73.91 -43.20 -31.62
CA ALA A 415 74.85 -43.10 -32.76
C ALA A 415 74.03 -42.76 -34.06
N GLN A 416 74.54 -42.44 -35.27
CA GLN A 416 75.69 -41.62 -35.73
C GLN A 416 75.67 -41.50 -37.30
N GLY A 417 75.86 -40.30 -37.89
CA GLY A 417 76.11 -40.05 -39.34
C GLY A 417 74.94 -39.41 -40.15
N ASP A 418 75.07 -38.84 -41.36
CA ASP A 418 76.16 -38.33 -42.26
C ASP A 418 75.52 -38.11 -43.67
N LYS A 419 75.97 -37.34 -44.69
CA LYS A 419 76.81 -36.13 -44.95
C LYS A 419 76.49 -35.69 -46.42
N ILE A 420 76.60 -34.41 -46.85
CA ILE A 420 77.62 -33.83 -47.78
C ILE A 420 77.14 -32.44 -48.33
N ASN A 421 78.09 -31.63 -48.80
CA ASN A 421 78.12 -30.26 -49.35
C ASN A 421 77.28 -29.91 -50.63
N VAL A 422 77.15 -28.60 -50.95
CA VAL A 422 77.83 -27.86 -52.06
C VAL A 422 77.61 -26.32 -51.93
N ASP A 423 78.43 -25.48 -52.59
CA ASP A 423 78.68 -24.03 -52.36
C ASP A 423 77.86 -22.97 -53.16
N ARG A 424 77.86 -21.71 -52.63
CA ARG A 424 78.05 -20.32 -53.18
C ARG A 424 77.99 -20.04 -54.74
N PRO A 425 77.97 -18.78 -55.30
CA PRO A 425 77.98 -17.42 -54.68
C PRO A 425 77.18 -16.23 -55.38
N GLU A 426 77.13 -15.09 -54.67
CA GLU A 426 77.33 -13.65 -55.05
C GLU A 426 76.78 -12.90 -56.32
N ASN A 427 76.32 -11.66 -56.04
CA ASN A 427 76.54 -10.35 -56.71
C ASN A 427 76.15 -10.05 -58.19
N SER A 428 75.44 -8.92 -58.39
CA SER A 428 76.01 -7.72 -59.09
C SER A 428 75.12 -6.45 -59.06
N ASN A 429 75.76 -5.28 -58.94
CA ASN A 429 75.19 -3.92 -59.03
C ASN A 429 75.04 -3.44 -60.50
N PRO A 430 74.65 -2.17 -60.78
CA PRO A 430 75.70 -1.15 -60.99
C PRO A 430 75.37 0.35 -60.73
N LEU A 431 76.41 1.13 -60.32
CA LEU A 431 76.74 2.53 -60.74
C LEU A 431 75.83 3.72 -60.33
N HIS A 432 76.30 4.97 -60.02
CA HIS A 432 77.64 5.57 -59.83
C HIS A 432 77.57 7.02 -59.22
N ASN A 433 78.61 7.46 -58.46
CA ASN A 433 79.04 8.87 -58.18
C ASN A 433 78.10 9.89 -57.46
N THR A 434 78.55 10.91 -56.69
CA THR A 434 79.85 11.26 -56.04
C THR A 434 79.67 12.31 -54.91
N VAL A 435 80.22 12.04 -53.70
CA VAL A 435 81.27 12.81 -52.94
C VAL A 435 81.55 14.27 -53.40
N PRO A 436 81.79 15.31 -52.53
CA PRO A 436 82.67 15.27 -51.33
C PRO A 436 82.34 16.07 -50.02
N ASN A 437 83.13 15.73 -48.98
CA ASN A 437 83.75 16.56 -47.92
C ASN A 437 83.03 16.97 -46.60
N ASP A 438 83.29 16.12 -45.58
CA ASP A 438 83.81 16.46 -44.24
C ASP A 438 85.20 17.21 -44.34
N PRO A 439 85.91 17.74 -43.29
CA PRO A 439 86.30 16.95 -42.09
C PRO A 439 86.63 17.66 -40.74
N SER A 440 86.82 16.80 -39.72
CA SER A 440 87.90 16.85 -38.68
C SER A 440 87.86 17.84 -37.49
N SER A 441 87.53 17.26 -36.32
CA SER A 441 88.34 17.22 -35.07
C SER A 441 89.31 18.36 -34.67
N GLY A 442 89.14 18.86 -33.44
CA GLY A 442 90.15 19.61 -32.69
C GLY A 442 90.02 19.35 -31.18
N SER A 443 91.13 19.31 -30.44
CA SER A 443 91.19 18.97 -29.00
C SER A 443 91.69 20.14 -28.16
N TYR A 444 91.55 19.98 -26.84
CA TYR A 444 92.16 20.72 -25.73
C TYR A 444 91.43 21.93 -25.14
N ASN A 445 91.47 21.96 -23.81
CA ASN A 445 90.98 23.02 -22.94
C ASN A 445 91.76 24.33 -23.17
N HIS A 446 91.15 25.47 -22.84
CA HIS A 446 91.70 26.26 -21.74
C HIS A 446 90.70 27.25 -21.11
N SER A 447 90.78 27.30 -19.79
CA SER A 447 90.29 28.33 -18.86
C SER A 447 90.50 29.78 -19.30
N SER A 448 89.53 30.66 -19.03
CA SER A 448 89.77 31.85 -18.18
C SER A 448 88.47 32.53 -17.71
N ASP A 449 88.56 33.11 -16.52
CA ASP A 449 87.56 33.95 -15.86
C ASP A 449 87.15 35.20 -16.67
N ASN A 450 85.94 35.70 -16.42
CA ASN A 450 85.76 37.05 -15.88
C ASN A 450 84.33 37.28 -15.32
N SER A 451 84.26 37.88 -14.14
CA SER A 451 83.10 38.55 -13.51
C SER A 451 83.61 39.89 -12.96
N PRO A 452 82.81 40.85 -12.45
CA PRO A 452 81.34 40.98 -12.34
C PRO A 452 80.89 42.29 -13.10
N PRO A 453 79.90 43.15 -12.72
CA PRO A 453 78.86 43.08 -11.67
C PRO A 453 77.42 43.53 -12.04
N GLU A 454 76.52 43.22 -11.08
CA GLU A 454 75.31 43.93 -10.62
C GLU A 454 74.57 44.95 -11.51
N VAL A 455 73.27 44.68 -11.77
CA VAL A 455 72.15 45.62 -11.52
C VAL A 455 70.98 44.81 -10.93
N ARG A 456 70.09 45.45 -10.14
CA ARG A 456 68.91 44.84 -9.49
C ARG A 456 67.58 45.06 -10.27
N ASP A 457 66.51 44.53 -9.67
CA ASP A 457 65.12 44.98 -9.74
C ASP A 457 64.21 44.38 -10.86
N PRO A 458 62.87 44.31 -10.63
CA PRO A 458 62.18 43.03 -10.83
C PRO A 458 61.00 43.03 -11.83
N SER A 459 60.42 41.84 -11.97
CA SER A 459 59.03 41.57 -12.39
C SER A 459 58.64 41.80 -13.86
N THR A 460 58.47 40.70 -14.58
CA THR A 460 57.23 40.42 -15.35
C THR A 460 57.15 38.91 -15.65
N ALA A 461 55.94 38.37 -15.78
CA ALA A 461 55.70 36.98 -16.16
C ALA A 461 55.18 36.90 -17.59
N ILE A 462 55.39 35.77 -18.29
CA ILE A 462 54.46 35.21 -19.28
C ILE A 462 54.85 33.76 -19.67
N ASN A 463 53.90 32.86 -19.39
CA ASN A 463 53.51 31.63 -20.10
C ASN A 463 54.55 30.68 -20.74
N SER A 464 54.61 29.47 -20.18
CA SER A 464 54.91 28.20 -20.87
C SER A 464 53.90 27.13 -20.41
N PRO A 465 53.57 26.09 -21.21
CA PRO A 465 52.38 25.26 -20.97
C PRO A 465 52.52 24.28 -19.77
N PRO A 466 51.44 24.05 -18.99
CA PRO A 466 51.46 23.11 -17.87
C PRO A 466 51.14 21.69 -18.34
N ASN A 467 52.15 20.91 -18.74
CA ASN A 467 52.03 19.44 -18.81
C ASN A 467 53.37 18.70 -18.74
N SER A 468 54.20 19.08 -17.77
CA SER A 468 55.31 18.26 -17.27
C SER A 468 55.60 18.66 -15.81
N LEU A 469 55.79 17.69 -14.92
CA LEU A 469 56.14 17.94 -13.53
C LEU A 469 57.38 18.86 -13.43
N PRO A 470 57.38 19.90 -12.58
CA PRO A 470 58.59 20.63 -12.22
C PRO A 470 59.44 19.76 -11.27
N ILE A 471 60.05 18.70 -11.79
CA ILE A 471 60.92 17.79 -11.02
C ILE A 471 62.20 18.53 -10.65
N LYS A 472 62.15 19.23 -9.51
CA LYS A 472 63.34 19.33 -8.66
C LYS A 472 63.62 17.93 -8.10
N ASN A 473 64.86 17.49 -8.20
CA ASN A 473 65.32 16.29 -7.49
C ASN A 473 65.50 16.62 -5.99
N ASP A 474 64.39 16.86 -5.30
CA ASP A 474 64.39 16.99 -3.85
C ASP A 474 64.50 15.60 -3.22
N ASN A 475 65.65 15.34 -2.59
CA ASN A 475 65.93 14.09 -1.87
C ASN A 475 65.15 13.95 -0.55
N SER A 476 64.21 14.86 -0.26
CA SER A 476 63.31 14.78 0.89
C SER A 476 62.31 13.63 0.74
N ALA A 477 62.02 12.95 1.85
CA ALA A 477 60.85 12.08 1.91
C ALA A 477 59.57 12.92 1.71
N HIS A 478 58.65 12.43 0.91
CA HIS A 478 57.28 12.92 0.79
C HIS A 478 56.33 11.98 1.55
N HIS A 479 55.23 12.52 2.03
CA HIS A 479 54.17 11.72 2.64
C HIS A 479 53.15 11.30 1.58
N PHE A 480 53.07 10.00 1.31
CA PHE A 480 52.14 9.44 0.33
C PHE A 480 51.01 8.65 1.01
N SER A 481 49.84 8.67 0.38
CA SER A 481 48.80 7.67 0.56
C SER A 481 48.56 6.93 -0.74
N PHE A 482 48.50 5.60 -0.69
CA PHE A 482 48.13 4.75 -1.81
C PHE A 482 46.92 3.90 -1.44
N SER A 483 45.85 3.93 -2.23
CA SER A 483 44.70 3.05 -2.08
C SER A 483 44.56 2.09 -3.27
N LEU A 484 44.11 0.88 -2.96
CA LEU A 484 43.80 -0.21 -3.86
C LEU A 484 42.36 -0.62 -3.61
N ASP A 485 41.54 -0.67 -4.66
CA ASP A 485 40.14 -1.06 -4.57
C ASP A 485 39.85 -2.22 -5.52
N LEU A 486 39.91 -3.45 -5.01
CA LEU A 486 39.53 -4.66 -5.75
C LEU A 486 38.00 -4.70 -5.86
N CYS A 487 37.45 -4.28 -7.01
CA CYS A 487 36.02 -4.05 -7.15
C CYS A 487 35.22 -5.32 -7.49
N ASN A 488 35.59 -6.00 -8.59
CA ASN A 488 34.84 -7.11 -9.17
C ASN A 488 35.78 -8.26 -9.58
N PHE A 489 35.29 -9.49 -9.52
CA PHE A 489 35.89 -10.68 -10.12
C PHE A 489 34.94 -11.27 -11.19
N LYS A 490 35.42 -11.47 -12.43
CA LYS A 490 34.65 -12.08 -13.52
C LYS A 490 35.16 -13.50 -13.81
N ALA A 491 34.35 -14.52 -13.55
CA ALA A 491 34.71 -15.92 -13.71
C ALA A 491 34.61 -16.39 -15.18
N THR A 492 35.72 -16.37 -15.94
CA THR A 492 35.71 -16.77 -17.36
C THR A 492 35.83 -18.28 -17.58
N ARG A 493 36.66 -18.99 -16.78
CA ARG A 493 36.91 -20.45 -16.92
C ARG A 493 36.97 -21.20 -15.58
N LEU A 494 36.08 -20.85 -14.63
CA LEU A 494 35.86 -21.67 -13.42
C LEU A 494 35.30 -23.05 -13.79
N ALA A 495 35.95 -24.13 -13.33
CA ALA A 495 35.45 -25.50 -13.54
C ALA A 495 34.24 -25.84 -12.66
N HIS A 496 34.26 -25.42 -11.39
CA HIS A 496 33.22 -25.64 -10.37
C HIS A 496 33.06 -24.35 -9.55
N PRO A 497 31.93 -24.13 -8.84
CA PRO A 497 31.82 -23.02 -7.90
C PRO A 497 32.89 -23.06 -6.80
N ILE A 498 33.35 -21.88 -6.39
CA ILE A 498 34.37 -21.71 -5.34
C ILE A 498 33.91 -20.67 -4.32
N ASN A 499 34.23 -20.90 -3.05
CA ASN A 499 34.08 -19.91 -2.00
C ASN A 499 35.36 -19.03 -1.95
N LEU A 500 35.37 -17.96 -2.75
CA LEU A 500 36.51 -17.12 -3.10
C LEU A 500 36.87 -16.10 -2.01
N PHE A 501 38.16 -15.96 -1.74
CA PHE A 501 38.74 -14.78 -1.10
C PHE A 501 40.09 -14.46 -1.75
N ILE A 502 40.52 -13.20 -1.70
CA ILE A 502 41.78 -12.73 -2.29
C ILE A 502 42.73 -12.35 -1.17
N ARG A 503 43.99 -12.80 -1.26
CA ARG A 503 45.08 -12.46 -0.35
C ARG A 503 46.20 -11.75 -1.09
N TYR A 504 46.79 -10.73 -0.49
CA TYR A 504 47.93 -10.01 -1.06
C TYR A 504 48.84 -9.42 0.03
N SER A 505 50.10 -9.14 -0.31
CA SER A 505 51.03 -8.41 0.56
C SER A 505 51.98 -7.58 -0.30
N TYR A 506 52.33 -6.38 0.18
CA TYR A 506 53.26 -5.49 -0.49
C TYR A 506 54.18 -4.83 0.54
N PRO A 507 55.33 -5.46 0.88
CA PRO A 507 56.17 -5.05 2.00
C PRO A 507 56.68 -3.60 1.94
N PHE A 508 56.68 -2.97 0.76
CA PHE A 508 57.04 -1.57 0.58
C PHE A 508 56.16 -0.60 1.40
N PHE A 509 54.90 -0.95 1.65
CA PHE A 509 53.99 -0.14 2.48
C PHE A 509 54.22 -0.32 4.00
N GLY A 510 55.32 -0.96 4.41
CA GLY A 510 55.69 -1.18 5.82
C GLY A 510 54.97 -2.35 6.51
N THR A 511 53.90 -2.89 5.92
CA THR A 511 53.20 -4.08 6.41
C THR A 511 53.68 -5.34 5.72
N THR A 512 54.28 -6.27 6.46
CA THR A 512 54.60 -7.63 5.97
C THR A 512 53.41 -8.59 6.06
N SER A 513 52.48 -8.35 6.99
CA SER A 513 51.20 -9.05 7.12
C SER A 513 50.42 -9.04 5.80
N SER A 514 49.87 -10.19 5.41
CA SER A 514 49.03 -10.26 4.21
C SER A 514 47.62 -9.73 4.48
N MET A 515 47.14 -8.86 3.60
CA MET A 515 45.75 -8.40 3.57
C MET A 515 44.87 -9.46 2.91
N VAL A 516 43.61 -9.56 3.36
CA VAL A 516 42.66 -10.58 2.92
C VAL A 516 41.27 -9.95 2.76
N THR A 517 40.62 -10.15 1.62
CA THR A 517 39.22 -9.72 1.39
C THR A 517 38.25 -10.61 2.16
N HIS A 518 37.13 -10.07 2.63
CA HIS A 518 36.16 -10.79 3.45
C HIS A 518 34.73 -10.27 3.19
N PRO A 519 33.65 -11.04 3.45
CA PRO A 519 33.61 -12.49 3.65
C PRO A 519 34.08 -13.26 2.40
N ASP A 520 34.27 -14.58 2.57
CA ASP A 520 34.42 -15.48 1.42
C ASP A 520 33.12 -15.48 0.58
N ILE A 521 33.25 -15.51 -0.75
CA ILE A 521 32.14 -15.28 -1.69
C ILE A 521 31.90 -16.53 -2.56
N GLU A 522 30.68 -17.06 -2.66
CA GLU A 522 30.39 -18.18 -3.56
C GLU A 522 30.31 -17.73 -5.04
N VAL A 523 31.43 -17.86 -5.75
CA VAL A 523 31.56 -17.52 -7.17
C VAL A 523 31.16 -18.71 -8.03
N ASN A 524 30.19 -18.48 -8.91
CA ASN A 524 29.72 -19.46 -9.88
C ASN A 524 30.42 -19.25 -11.24
N PRO A 525 30.65 -20.32 -12.03
CA PRO A 525 31.17 -20.19 -13.39
C PRO A 525 30.35 -19.23 -14.25
N LYS A 526 31.02 -18.46 -15.12
CA LYS A 526 30.42 -17.46 -16.03
C LYS A 526 29.61 -16.35 -15.34
N ARG A 527 29.90 -16.01 -14.09
CA ARG A 527 29.34 -14.82 -13.43
C ARG A 527 30.42 -13.81 -13.07
N GLU A 528 30.04 -12.54 -13.13
CA GLU A 528 30.73 -11.45 -12.47
C GLU A 528 30.16 -11.26 -11.07
N ILE A 529 31.03 -11.02 -10.09
CA ILE A 529 30.67 -10.78 -8.69
C ILE A 529 31.46 -9.57 -8.16
N SER A 530 30.80 -8.72 -7.38
CA SER A 530 31.45 -7.69 -6.59
C SER A 530 32.24 -8.32 -5.44
N ILE A 531 33.43 -7.79 -5.15
CA ILE A 531 34.29 -8.19 -4.04
C ILE A 531 33.99 -7.25 -2.85
N PRO A 532 33.29 -7.70 -1.80
CA PRO A 532 33.12 -6.91 -0.58
C PRO A 532 34.47 -6.71 0.12
N HIS A 533 34.64 -5.55 0.77
CA HIS A 533 35.85 -5.16 1.50
C HIS A 533 37.15 -5.32 0.66
N GLY A 534 37.06 -5.06 -0.65
CA GLY A 534 38.19 -5.07 -1.57
C GLY A 534 39.08 -3.83 -1.51
N TYR A 535 38.65 -2.77 -0.81
CA TYR A 535 39.40 -1.53 -0.61
C TYR A 535 40.39 -1.63 0.56
N CYS A 536 41.63 -1.18 0.34
CA CYS A 536 42.65 -0.97 1.37
C CYS A 536 43.48 0.28 1.06
N ALA A 537 43.92 1.02 2.10
CA ALA A 537 44.72 2.22 1.95
C ALA A 537 45.96 2.20 2.86
N PHE A 538 47.08 2.66 2.32
CA PHE A 538 48.41 2.62 2.93
C PHE A 538 48.99 4.03 3.00
N ASN A 539 49.34 4.47 4.21
CA ASN A 539 49.93 5.79 4.47
C ASN A 539 51.40 5.60 4.84
N PHE A 540 52.32 6.19 4.06
CA PHE A 540 53.76 5.98 4.20
C PHE A 540 54.57 7.25 3.90
N ALA A 541 55.89 7.18 4.09
CA ALA A 541 56.83 8.26 3.77
C ALA A 541 58.04 7.68 3.02
N THR A 542 58.38 8.24 1.87
CA THR A 542 59.47 7.78 0.99
C THR A 542 59.89 8.87 0.01
N THR A 543 61.01 8.73 -0.69
CA THR A 543 61.34 9.64 -1.81
C THR A 543 60.60 9.22 -3.08
N PHE A 544 60.22 10.19 -3.92
CA PHE A 544 59.54 9.89 -5.19
C PHE A 544 60.36 8.97 -6.10
N THR A 545 61.70 9.09 -6.08
CA THR A 545 62.62 8.21 -6.80
C THR A 545 62.47 6.75 -6.35
N LEU A 546 62.42 6.49 -5.04
CA LEU A 546 62.29 5.14 -4.49
C LEU A 546 60.89 4.55 -4.73
N LEU A 547 59.84 5.38 -4.57
CA LEU A 547 58.47 5.03 -4.96
C LEU A 547 58.40 4.58 -6.43
N LYS A 548 58.96 5.39 -7.34
CA LYS A 548 58.95 5.12 -8.79
C LYS A 548 59.73 3.86 -9.16
N SER A 549 60.90 3.61 -8.56
CA SER A 549 61.65 2.38 -8.82
C SER A 549 60.90 1.15 -8.32
N THR A 550 60.37 1.17 -7.09
CA THR A 550 59.69 -0.01 -6.53
C THR A 550 58.38 -0.32 -7.25
N PHE A 551 57.56 0.69 -7.56
CA PHE A 551 56.31 0.48 -8.32
C PHE A 551 56.53 -0.04 -9.75
N TRP A 552 57.71 0.22 -10.34
CA TRP A 552 58.12 -0.32 -11.65
C TRP A 552 58.70 -1.74 -11.56
N GLU A 553 59.55 -2.01 -10.56
CA GLU A 553 60.28 -3.27 -10.43
C GLU A 553 59.45 -4.41 -9.82
N THR A 554 58.57 -4.13 -8.84
CA THR A 554 57.81 -5.16 -8.13
C THR A 554 56.29 -4.98 -8.33
N PRO A 555 55.64 -5.81 -9.17
CA PRO A 555 54.20 -5.79 -9.27
C PRO A 555 53.55 -6.35 -8.00
N LEU A 556 52.37 -5.84 -7.66
CA LEU A 556 51.53 -6.39 -6.61
C LEU A 556 50.95 -7.72 -7.07
N ILE A 557 51.19 -8.79 -6.30
CA ILE A 557 50.65 -10.12 -6.56
C ILE A 557 49.39 -10.33 -5.73
N LEU A 558 48.30 -10.70 -6.40
CA LEU A 558 47.06 -11.16 -5.78
C LEU A 558 47.00 -12.69 -5.84
N GLU A 559 46.86 -13.35 -4.71
CA GLU A 559 46.50 -14.77 -4.60
C GLU A 559 44.97 -14.89 -4.54
N VAL A 560 44.37 -15.63 -5.47
CA VAL A 560 42.93 -15.94 -5.45
C VAL A 560 42.76 -17.34 -4.87
N LEU A 561 42.07 -17.45 -3.73
CA LEU A 561 41.97 -18.66 -2.93
C LEU A 561 40.51 -19.11 -2.73
N HIS A 562 40.33 -20.40 -2.48
CA HIS A 562 39.05 -21.04 -2.17
C HIS A 562 39.11 -21.65 -0.76
N ARG A 563 38.21 -21.22 0.15
CA ARG A 563 38.05 -21.85 1.47
C ARG A 563 36.98 -22.94 1.44
N LYS A 564 37.39 -24.19 1.61
CA LYS A 564 36.49 -25.36 1.65
C LYS A 564 35.69 -25.41 2.96
N LYS A 565 34.58 -26.15 2.97
CA LYS A 565 33.67 -26.35 4.13
C LYS A 565 34.29 -27.02 5.38
N GLY A 566 35.60 -27.29 5.37
CA GLY A 566 36.40 -27.74 6.52
C GLY A 566 37.57 -26.80 6.85
N GLY A 567 37.51 -25.53 6.47
CA GLY A 567 38.53 -24.51 6.75
C GLY A 567 39.80 -24.57 5.90
N GLN A 568 40.00 -25.62 5.10
CA GLN A 568 41.16 -25.75 4.22
C GLN A 568 41.11 -24.73 3.07
N GLU A 569 42.18 -23.96 2.93
CA GLU A 569 42.42 -23.04 1.81
C GLU A 569 43.07 -23.78 0.64
N GLN A 570 42.69 -23.42 -0.59
CA GLN A 570 43.32 -23.88 -1.81
C GLN A 570 43.56 -22.68 -2.74
N LEU A 571 44.79 -22.51 -3.23
CA LEU A 571 45.08 -21.53 -4.28
C LEU A 571 44.33 -21.93 -5.56
N VAL A 572 43.57 -20.99 -6.11
CA VAL A 572 42.81 -21.15 -7.36
C VAL A 572 43.60 -20.54 -8.52
N GLY A 573 44.16 -19.35 -8.33
CA GLY A 573 44.99 -18.67 -9.32
C GLY A 573 45.72 -17.45 -8.75
N THR A 574 46.49 -16.77 -9.59
CA THR A 574 47.19 -15.52 -9.22
C THR A 574 47.01 -14.44 -10.27
N ALA A 575 47.01 -13.18 -9.83
CA ALA A 575 46.94 -11.98 -10.66
C ALA A 575 48.13 -11.04 -10.34
N ARG A 576 48.52 -10.16 -11.26
CA ARG A 576 49.62 -9.21 -11.10
C ARG A 576 49.24 -7.80 -11.53
N ILE A 577 49.09 -6.88 -10.57
CA ILE A 577 48.87 -5.46 -10.83
C ILE A 577 50.25 -4.77 -10.92
N ASN A 578 50.51 -4.02 -12.00
CA ASN A 578 51.69 -3.16 -12.08
C ASN A 578 51.35 -1.78 -11.48
N LEU A 579 51.86 -1.50 -10.27
CA LEU A 579 51.54 -0.27 -9.54
C LEU A 579 52.05 1.00 -10.25
N PHE A 580 53.05 0.90 -11.12
CA PHE A 580 53.56 2.02 -11.90
C PHE A 580 52.47 2.75 -12.70
N GLN A 581 51.40 2.05 -13.11
CA GLN A 581 50.29 2.62 -13.86
C GLN A 581 49.64 3.84 -13.19
N VAL A 582 49.69 3.96 -11.85
CA VAL A 582 49.15 5.14 -11.15
C VAL A 582 50.05 6.38 -11.27
N LEU A 583 51.35 6.21 -11.53
CA LEU A 583 52.33 7.31 -11.62
C LEU A 583 52.31 8.03 -12.98
N ASP A 584 51.84 7.36 -14.03
CA ASP A 584 51.63 7.96 -15.37
C ASP A 584 50.26 8.64 -15.52
N ALA A 585 49.34 8.45 -14.55
CA ALA A 585 47.98 8.96 -14.64
C ALA A 585 47.90 10.48 -14.37
N THR A 586 46.86 11.13 -14.92
CA THR A 586 46.65 12.58 -14.84
C THR A 586 46.73 13.11 -13.41
N CYS A 587 47.67 14.03 -13.17
CA CYS A 587 47.87 14.70 -11.88
C CYS A 587 46.79 15.77 -11.64
N VAL A 588 45.99 15.60 -10.59
CA VAL A 588 44.93 16.55 -10.20
C VAL A 588 45.17 17.07 -8.79
N SER A 589 45.08 18.38 -8.60
CA SER A 589 45.17 19.02 -7.28
C SER A 589 44.06 18.51 -6.36
N HIS A 590 44.42 17.91 -5.23
CA HIS A 590 43.51 17.29 -4.28
C HIS A 590 43.64 17.98 -2.92
N SER A 591 42.55 18.55 -2.40
CA SER A 591 42.55 19.37 -1.18
C SER A 591 41.69 18.72 -0.11
N VAL A 592 42.33 18.25 0.97
CA VAL A 592 41.68 17.64 2.14
C VAL A 592 42.30 18.24 3.42
N ASP A 593 41.46 18.61 4.40
CA ASP A 593 41.87 19.17 5.70
C ASP A 593 42.99 20.24 5.59
N LYS A 594 42.77 21.23 4.71
CA LYS A 594 43.69 22.34 4.37
C LYS A 594 45.05 21.94 3.77
N LYS A 595 45.37 20.64 3.65
CA LYS A 595 46.56 20.17 2.94
C LYS A 595 46.26 20.11 1.45
N GLN A 596 47.07 20.81 0.67
CA GLN A 596 47.10 20.64 -0.79
C GLN A 596 48.02 19.46 -1.10
N GLY A 597 47.43 18.38 -1.61
CA GLY A 597 48.15 17.25 -2.19
C GLY A 597 47.93 17.16 -3.69
N MET A 598 48.63 16.23 -4.33
CA MET A 598 48.48 15.90 -5.75
C MET A 598 48.00 14.45 -5.87
N ARG A 599 46.83 14.24 -6.50
CA ARG A 599 46.21 12.93 -6.68
C ARG A 599 46.39 12.43 -8.11
N GLN A 600 46.70 11.15 -8.25
CA GLN A 600 46.69 10.40 -9.50
C GLN A 600 45.80 9.17 -9.31
N MET A 601 45.03 8.76 -10.33
CA MET A 601 44.13 7.61 -10.27
C MET A 601 44.18 6.83 -11.57
N ASN A 602 44.25 5.50 -11.49
CA ASN A 602 44.17 4.61 -12.65
C ASN A 602 43.29 3.39 -12.33
N THR A 603 42.65 2.81 -13.33
CA THR A 603 41.80 1.61 -13.19
C THR A 603 42.25 0.54 -14.16
N CYS A 604 42.55 -0.65 -13.65
CA CYS A 604 43.12 -1.75 -14.42
C CYS A 604 42.26 -3.02 -14.35
N LYS A 605 42.23 -3.75 -15.46
CA LYS A 605 41.79 -5.15 -15.49
C LYS A 605 43.02 -6.06 -15.47
N VAL A 606 43.00 -7.06 -14.59
CA VAL A 606 44.11 -8.00 -14.44
C VAL A 606 43.60 -9.44 -14.52
N VAL A 607 44.21 -10.20 -15.43
CA VAL A 607 43.91 -11.61 -15.66
C VAL A 607 44.38 -12.46 -14.48
N VAL A 608 43.53 -13.39 -14.06
CA VAL A 608 43.82 -14.38 -13.01
C VAL A 608 44.18 -15.71 -13.66
N THR A 609 45.44 -16.13 -13.51
CA THR A 609 45.99 -17.34 -14.13
C THR A 609 46.09 -18.48 -13.13
N SER A 610 45.75 -19.70 -13.54
CA SER A 610 45.84 -20.91 -12.73
C SER A 610 47.29 -21.30 -12.44
N PRO A 611 47.55 -22.16 -11.42
CA PRO A 611 48.85 -22.83 -11.26
C PRO A 611 49.28 -23.65 -12.48
N GLU A 612 48.34 -24.00 -13.36
CA GLU A 612 48.56 -24.76 -14.61
C GLU A 612 48.68 -23.85 -15.85
N GLY A 613 48.69 -22.51 -15.67
CA GLY A 613 48.99 -21.54 -16.73
C GLY A 613 47.81 -21.07 -17.59
N TYR A 614 46.58 -21.49 -17.32
CA TYR A 614 45.39 -21.02 -18.03
C TYR A 614 44.66 -19.89 -17.28
N GLU A 615 44.04 -18.97 -18.03
CA GLU A 615 43.12 -17.97 -17.48
C GLU A 615 41.92 -18.65 -16.78
N ILE A 616 41.55 -18.13 -15.60
CA ILE A 616 40.37 -18.52 -14.81
C ILE A 616 39.33 -17.39 -14.76
N GLY A 617 39.77 -16.13 -14.81
CA GLY A 617 38.92 -14.95 -14.70
C GLY A 617 39.68 -13.63 -14.78
N GLU A 618 38.97 -12.52 -14.61
CA GLU A 618 39.53 -11.16 -14.50
C GLU A 618 39.23 -10.55 -13.13
N ILE A 619 40.11 -9.70 -12.62
CA ILE A 619 39.83 -8.77 -11.52
C ILE A 619 39.85 -7.33 -12.06
N TYR A 620 38.83 -6.54 -11.72
CA TYR A 620 38.85 -5.08 -11.91
C TYR A 620 39.34 -4.41 -10.62
N ALA A 621 40.38 -3.58 -10.73
CA ALA A 621 40.97 -2.87 -9.60
C ALA A 621 41.19 -1.39 -9.90
N ALA A 622 40.80 -0.51 -8.97
CA ALA A 622 41.18 0.90 -8.99
C ALA A 622 42.41 1.14 -8.10
N LEU A 623 43.26 2.08 -8.52
CA LEU A 623 44.50 2.49 -7.86
C LEU A 623 44.47 4.01 -7.71
N THR A 624 44.60 4.53 -6.50
CA THR A 624 44.81 5.97 -6.26
C THR A 624 46.14 6.18 -5.53
N LEU A 625 46.89 7.20 -5.94
CA LEU A 625 48.05 7.72 -5.23
C LEU A 625 47.81 9.20 -4.90
N ILE A 626 48.11 9.61 -3.67
CA ILE A 626 48.06 11.00 -3.20
C ILE A 626 49.42 11.35 -2.60
N ASP A 627 50.08 12.37 -3.14
CA ASP A 627 51.26 13.01 -2.55
C ASP A 627 50.82 14.21 -1.71
N PHE A 628 51.10 14.21 -0.40
CA PHE A 628 50.84 15.34 0.51
C PHE A 628 52.04 16.30 0.66
N GLY A 629 53.11 16.09 -0.12
CA GLY A 629 54.31 16.90 -0.13
C GLY A 629 55.39 16.44 0.86
N PRO A 630 56.52 17.19 0.93
CA PRO A 630 57.69 16.82 1.72
C PRO A 630 57.40 16.78 3.23
N THR A 631 57.94 15.76 3.89
CA THR A 631 57.83 15.52 5.34
C THR A 631 59.19 15.43 5.99
N SER A 632 59.32 15.99 7.20
CA SER A 632 60.51 15.85 8.04
C SER A 632 60.58 14.51 8.79
N ALA A 633 59.53 13.69 8.71
CA ALA A 633 59.43 12.41 9.40
C ALA A 633 59.80 11.24 8.48
N LEU A 634 61.08 10.87 8.46
CA LEU A 634 61.47 9.48 8.18
C LEU A 634 61.11 8.63 9.41
N CYS A 635 60.42 7.51 9.19
CA CYS A 635 59.91 6.67 10.27
C CYS A 635 61.04 5.86 10.93
N ASP A 636 61.45 6.29 12.12
CA ASP A 636 62.62 5.76 12.85
C ASP A 636 62.31 4.43 13.57
N HIS A 637 61.96 3.38 12.82
CA HIS A 637 61.71 2.02 13.32
C HIS A 637 62.49 0.94 12.53
N HIS A 638 63.60 0.53 13.13
CA HIS A 638 64.33 -0.72 12.91
C HIS A 638 64.82 -1.06 11.49
N SER A 639 65.98 -0.50 11.15
CA SER A 639 67.01 -1.26 10.41
C SER A 639 68.35 -1.20 11.14
N ASN A 640 68.76 -2.30 11.77
CA ASN A 640 70.10 -2.44 12.32
C ASN A 640 71.09 -2.76 11.18
N LYS A 641 71.64 -1.72 10.53
CA LYS A 641 72.88 -1.84 9.76
C LYS A 641 73.63 -0.50 9.68
N SER A 642 74.90 -0.56 10.06
CA SER A 642 75.80 0.60 10.10
C SER A 642 76.01 1.19 8.71
N THR A 643 75.84 2.50 8.54
CA THR A 643 76.45 3.24 7.44
C THR A 643 76.85 4.62 7.93
N ILE A 644 78.15 4.91 7.89
CA ILE A 644 78.72 6.20 8.31
C ILE A 644 78.59 7.17 7.13
N SER A 645 77.95 8.32 7.35
CA SER A 645 78.07 9.48 6.45
C SER A 645 77.86 10.79 7.22
N CYS A 646 78.96 11.44 7.57
CA CYS A 646 78.98 12.82 8.08
C CYS A 646 80.36 13.47 7.83
N TYR A 647 80.85 13.37 6.59
CA TYR A 647 82.01 14.14 6.14
C TYR A 647 81.64 15.63 6.00
N ASN A 648 81.66 16.34 7.13
CA ASN A 648 81.76 17.80 7.13
C ASN A 648 83.21 18.17 6.80
N GLU A 649 83.42 18.81 5.65
CA GLU A 649 84.75 19.27 5.21
C GLU A 649 85.28 20.40 6.10
N VAL A 650 86.05 20.04 7.13
CA VAL A 650 86.85 21.02 7.86
C VAL A 650 87.98 21.50 6.95
N ARG A 651 87.82 22.70 6.37
CA ARG A 651 88.86 23.36 5.57
C ARG A 651 90.15 23.51 6.40
N ASN A 652 91.20 22.81 5.98
CA ASN A 652 92.54 22.93 6.55
C ASN A 652 93.15 24.32 6.28
N TYR A 653 92.91 25.27 7.18
CA TYR A 653 93.75 26.46 7.30
C TYR A 653 95.01 26.09 8.06
N VAL A 654 96.11 25.87 7.34
CA VAL A 654 97.46 25.76 7.92
C VAL A 654 97.96 27.20 8.20
N PRO A 655 98.22 27.60 9.46
CA PRO A 655 98.81 28.90 9.74
C PRO A 655 100.26 28.90 9.26
N ASN A 656 100.59 29.77 8.32
CA ASN A 656 101.92 29.81 7.70
C ASN A 656 102.93 30.50 8.63
N PHE A 657 103.49 29.75 9.58
CA PHE A 657 104.47 30.23 10.57
C PHE A 657 105.84 30.52 9.92
N ASN A 658 105.95 31.68 9.28
CA ASN A 658 107.23 32.32 9.03
C ASN A 658 107.90 32.63 10.38
N VAL A 659 108.93 31.87 10.76
CA VAL A 659 109.71 32.09 11.98
C VAL A 659 110.73 33.23 11.76
N PRO A 660 110.62 34.38 12.46
CA PRO A 660 111.66 35.40 12.43
C PRO A 660 112.85 34.94 13.28
N LEU A 661 114.09 35.21 12.84
CA LEU A 661 115.28 34.90 13.64
C LEU A 661 115.39 35.79 14.89
N LEU A 662 114.79 35.36 16.00
CA LEU A 662 115.09 35.90 17.33
C LEU A 662 116.38 35.31 17.90
N ARG A 663 117.52 35.61 17.26
CA ARG A 663 118.85 35.33 17.83
C ARG A 663 119.29 36.44 18.80
N GLN A 664 118.41 36.77 19.75
CA GLN A 664 118.65 37.71 20.84
C GLN A 664 118.14 37.15 22.18
N ASN A 665 118.89 36.19 22.71
CA ASN A 665 119.21 36.05 24.13
C ASN A 665 120.40 35.09 24.26
N GLY A 666 121.25 35.31 25.25
CA GLY A 666 122.56 34.64 25.39
C GLY A 666 122.51 33.21 25.93
N LEU A 667 121.51 32.41 25.53
CA LEU A 667 121.38 31.01 25.94
C LEU A 667 122.24 30.11 25.05
N THR A 668 122.90 29.14 25.67
CA THR A 668 123.63 28.07 25.00
C THR A 668 122.68 27.09 24.30
N GLN A 669 123.20 26.29 23.38
CA GLN A 669 122.40 25.31 22.66
C GLN A 669 121.83 24.22 23.60
N ASP A 670 122.53 23.91 24.69
CA ASP A 670 122.10 22.94 25.69
C ASP A 670 120.96 23.47 26.56
N GLU A 671 121.00 24.76 26.95
CA GLU A 671 119.89 25.42 27.68
C GLU A 671 118.62 25.49 26.83
N LEU A 672 118.75 25.73 25.52
CA LEU A 672 117.62 25.69 24.58
C LEU A 672 117.05 24.26 24.41
N LEU A 673 117.92 23.25 24.37
CA LEU A 673 117.49 21.84 24.31
C LEU A 673 116.80 21.41 25.61
N GLN A 674 117.31 21.83 26.78
CA GLN A 674 116.67 21.58 28.06
C GLN A 674 115.28 22.25 28.13
N ALA A 675 115.17 23.52 27.75
CA ALA A 675 113.89 24.23 27.72
C ALA A 675 112.87 23.58 26.76
N ALA A 676 113.33 23.02 25.63
CA ALA A 676 112.49 22.26 24.71
C ALA A 676 111.99 20.94 25.34
N LEU A 677 112.87 20.18 25.99
CA LEU A 677 112.51 18.94 26.69
C LEU A 677 111.54 19.20 27.87
N GLU A 678 111.75 20.26 28.64
CA GLU A 678 110.83 20.67 29.71
C GLU A 678 109.45 21.06 29.14
N LEU A 679 109.40 21.72 27.98
CA LEU A 679 108.17 22.00 27.25
C LEU A 679 107.48 20.73 26.72
N GLU A 680 108.20 19.78 26.15
CA GLU A 680 107.63 18.51 25.68
C GLU A 680 107.05 17.68 26.83
N LEU A 681 107.78 17.57 27.95
CA LEU A 681 107.33 16.89 29.16
C LEU A 681 106.10 17.58 29.78
N TRP A 682 106.06 18.92 29.79
CA TRP A 682 104.88 19.68 30.22
C TRP A 682 103.70 19.45 29.28
N GLN A 683 103.90 19.49 27.95
CA GLN A 683 102.85 19.20 26.97
C GLN A 683 102.36 17.76 27.04
N GLU A 684 103.22 16.78 27.33
CA GLU A 684 102.82 15.40 27.61
C GLU A 684 101.91 15.32 28.83
N ARG A 685 102.32 15.93 29.94
CA ARG A 685 101.54 15.96 31.18
C ARG A 685 100.19 16.66 31.01
N GLN A 686 100.12 17.75 30.24
CA GLN A 686 98.84 18.40 29.92
C GLN A 686 97.97 17.53 28.98
N ARG A 687 98.56 16.87 27.98
CA ARG A 687 97.84 15.91 27.12
C ARG A 687 97.29 14.73 27.93
N GLU A 688 98.01 14.24 28.93
CA GLU A 688 97.54 13.17 29.82
C GLU A 688 96.42 13.65 30.75
N LEU A 689 96.55 14.82 31.39
CA LEU A 689 95.49 15.42 32.20
C LEU A 689 94.20 15.65 31.38
N PHE A 690 94.31 16.14 30.14
CA PHE A 690 93.17 16.32 29.25
C PHE A 690 92.54 14.97 28.85
N ARG A 691 93.34 13.95 28.52
CA ARG A 691 92.85 12.58 28.24
C ARG A 691 92.14 11.96 29.45
N ALA A 692 92.62 12.22 30.67
CA ALA A 692 91.97 11.75 31.89
C ALA A 692 90.62 12.44 32.12
N GLN A 693 90.55 13.78 31.97
CA GLN A 693 89.30 14.54 32.06
C GLN A 693 88.27 14.15 30.98
N LEU A 694 88.73 13.85 29.76
CA LEU A 694 87.85 13.38 28.69
C LEU A 694 87.23 12.02 29.04
N LYS A 695 88.06 11.05 29.47
CA LYS A 695 87.60 9.72 29.91
C LYS A 695 86.64 9.77 31.10
N ASP A 696 86.88 10.66 32.06
CA ASP A 696 85.99 10.89 33.20
C ASP A 696 84.61 11.38 32.74
N LYS A 697 84.56 12.37 31.83
CA LYS A 697 83.29 12.83 31.23
C LYS A 697 82.60 11.77 30.39
N GLU A 698 83.34 11.03 29.56
CA GLU A 698 82.80 9.89 28.79
C GLU A 698 82.18 8.83 29.73
N MET A 699 82.85 8.50 30.83
CA MET A 699 82.36 7.57 31.84
C MET A 699 81.13 8.10 32.58
N GLN A 700 81.09 9.39 32.92
CA GLN A 700 79.92 10.03 33.54
C GLN A 700 78.71 10.01 32.60
N HIS A 701 78.86 10.38 31.33
CA HIS A 701 77.79 10.30 30.33
C HIS A 701 77.31 8.86 30.11
N LEU A 702 78.23 7.90 29.97
CA LEU A 702 77.87 6.49 29.82
C LEU A 702 77.15 5.93 31.07
N SER A 703 77.55 6.37 32.27
CA SER A 703 76.91 6.00 33.53
C SER A 703 75.46 6.50 33.60
N VAL A 704 75.21 7.77 33.24
CA VAL A 704 73.86 8.34 33.16
C VAL A 704 73.00 7.61 32.11
N LEU A 705 73.53 7.38 30.91
CA LEU A 705 72.81 6.62 29.87
C LEU A 705 72.49 5.19 30.32
N THR A 706 73.39 4.55 31.06
CA THR A 706 73.19 3.20 31.62
C THR A 706 72.13 3.19 32.72
N SER A 707 72.06 4.20 33.58
CA SER A 707 71.02 4.29 34.62
C SER A 707 69.65 4.62 34.03
N GLU A 708 69.58 5.55 33.07
CA GLU A 708 68.37 5.88 32.31
C GLU A 708 67.83 4.70 31.50
N TRP A 709 68.71 3.91 30.88
CA TRP A 709 68.31 2.70 30.16
C TRP A 709 67.72 1.66 31.12
N LYS A 710 68.40 1.37 32.25
CA LYS A 710 67.91 0.44 33.28
C LYS A 710 66.57 0.88 33.88
N GLN A 711 66.38 2.18 34.12
CA GLN A 711 65.11 2.70 34.62
C GLN A 711 63.99 2.46 33.61
N ARG A 712 64.18 2.82 32.33
CA ARG A 712 63.15 2.62 31.30
C ARG A 712 62.87 1.14 31.04
N ASP A 713 63.86 0.26 31.19
CA ASP A 713 63.68 -1.19 31.05
C ASP A 713 62.83 -1.76 32.20
N MET A 714 63.14 -1.37 33.44
CA MET A 714 62.33 -1.70 34.62
C MET A 714 60.89 -1.13 34.53
N GLU A 715 60.72 0.09 34.00
CA GLU A 715 59.39 0.68 33.77
C GLU A 715 58.58 -0.10 32.71
N ARG A 716 59.24 -0.59 31.65
CA ARG A 716 58.63 -1.47 30.64
C ARG A 716 58.24 -2.83 31.21
N GLU A 717 59.16 -3.49 31.93
CA GLU A 717 58.89 -4.79 32.56
C GLU A 717 57.71 -4.69 33.53
N LEU A 718 57.67 -3.65 34.36
CA LEU A 718 56.59 -3.42 35.31
C LEU A 718 55.27 -3.03 34.62
N LEU A 719 55.29 -2.36 33.46
CA LEU A 719 54.10 -2.13 32.64
C LEU A 719 53.56 -3.43 32.02
N LEU A 720 54.44 -4.26 31.44
CA LEU A 720 54.11 -5.57 30.90
C LEU A 720 53.55 -6.50 31.99
N GLN A 721 54.13 -6.48 33.19
CA GLN A 721 53.64 -7.26 34.32
C GLN A 721 52.22 -6.84 34.75
N ARG A 722 51.88 -5.55 34.71
CA ARG A 722 50.49 -5.09 34.95
C ARG A 722 49.54 -5.59 33.85
N GLN A 723 49.95 -5.49 32.58
CA GLN A 723 49.15 -5.96 31.45
C GLN A 723 48.89 -7.47 31.52
N LEU A 724 49.90 -8.27 31.84
CA LEU A 724 49.75 -9.71 32.05
C LEU A 724 48.77 -10.04 33.19
N GLN A 725 48.84 -9.30 34.31
CA GLN A 725 47.87 -9.46 35.41
C GLN A 725 46.45 -9.02 35.04
N GLU A 726 46.28 -8.06 34.13
CA GLU A 726 44.96 -7.66 33.63
C GLU A 726 44.40 -8.70 32.66
N CYS A 727 45.22 -9.19 31.71
CA CYS A 727 44.88 -10.30 30.84
C CYS A 727 44.45 -11.55 31.64
N GLN A 728 45.19 -11.93 32.68
CA GLN A 728 44.83 -13.06 33.54
C GLN A 728 43.48 -12.84 34.26
N LYS A 729 43.21 -11.64 34.78
CA LYS A 729 41.92 -11.29 35.40
C LYS A 729 40.76 -11.30 34.40
N LEU A 730 41.02 -11.00 33.12
CA LEU A 730 40.04 -11.11 32.05
C LEU A 730 39.83 -12.56 31.64
N GLU A 731 40.88 -13.37 31.57
CA GLU A 731 40.82 -14.80 31.28
C GLU A 731 39.99 -15.56 32.33
N ASP A 732 40.20 -15.29 33.62
CA ASP A 732 39.44 -15.92 34.70
C ASP A 732 37.98 -15.44 34.78
N LYS A 733 37.70 -14.19 34.37
CA LYS A 733 36.33 -13.70 34.13
C LYS A 733 35.68 -14.44 32.96
N LEU A 734 36.37 -14.60 31.84
CA LEU A 734 35.86 -15.34 30.68
C LEU A 734 35.55 -16.80 31.06
N LYS A 735 36.47 -17.49 31.75
CA LYS A 735 36.27 -18.86 32.26
C LYS A 735 35.07 -19.00 33.20
N THR A 736 34.76 -17.98 34.01
CA THR A 736 33.57 -18.01 34.88
C THR A 736 32.30 -17.73 34.08
N THR A 737 32.28 -16.70 33.23
CA THR A 737 31.11 -16.42 32.37
C THR A 737 30.77 -17.57 31.40
N LEU A 738 31.77 -18.31 30.91
CA LEU A 738 31.58 -19.46 30.04
C LEU A 738 30.92 -20.64 30.78
N LYS A 739 31.33 -20.91 32.03
CA LYS A 739 30.67 -21.92 32.88
C LYS A 739 29.24 -21.54 33.23
N ASP A 740 28.98 -20.26 33.51
CA ASP A 740 27.63 -19.76 33.75
C ASP A 740 26.75 -19.83 32.50
N ALA A 741 27.32 -19.64 31.31
CA ALA A 741 26.62 -19.81 30.03
C ALA A 741 26.30 -21.28 29.76
N GLU A 742 27.27 -22.20 29.88
CA GLU A 742 27.06 -23.64 29.77
C GLU A 742 25.96 -24.15 30.72
N LEU A 743 25.91 -23.64 31.96
CA LEU A 743 24.90 -24.05 32.94
C LEU A 743 23.51 -23.55 32.55
N LYS A 744 23.40 -22.32 32.05
CA LYS A 744 22.14 -21.77 31.51
C LYS A 744 21.67 -22.50 30.26
N GLU A 745 22.57 -22.86 29.35
CA GLU A 745 22.27 -23.66 28.15
C GLU A 745 21.69 -25.03 28.54
N LYS A 746 22.33 -25.73 29.49
CA LYS A 746 21.85 -27.01 30.02
C LYS A 746 20.49 -26.87 30.72
N GLN A 747 20.23 -25.74 31.39
CA GLN A 747 18.93 -25.45 31.99
C GLN A 747 17.85 -25.15 30.93
N LEU A 748 18.13 -24.32 29.92
CA LEU A 748 17.21 -24.05 28.82
C LEU A 748 16.88 -25.34 28.06
N SER A 749 17.88 -26.17 27.76
CA SER A 749 17.68 -27.44 27.06
C SER A 749 16.87 -28.48 27.86
N THR A 750 16.71 -28.33 29.19
CA THR A 750 15.75 -29.16 29.95
C THR A 750 14.35 -28.55 29.95
N GLN A 751 14.23 -27.22 30.01
CA GLN A 751 12.96 -26.50 29.90
C GLN A 751 12.32 -26.64 28.50
N GLU A 752 13.11 -26.58 27.42
CA GLU A 752 12.67 -26.83 26.04
C GLU A 752 12.11 -28.24 25.86
N LYS A 753 12.79 -29.25 26.44
CA LYS A 753 12.31 -30.64 26.41
C LYS A 753 11.00 -30.81 27.20
N GLU A 754 10.85 -30.12 28.33
CA GLU A 754 9.60 -30.14 29.08
C GLU A 754 8.46 -29.45 28.30
N LEU A 755 8.73 -28.28 27.71
CA LEU A 755 7.76 -27.56 26.87
C LEU A 755 7.36 -28.37 25.64
N SER A 756 8.31 -29.02 24.96
CA SER A 756 8.04 -29.93 23.85
C SER A 756 7.12 -31.10 24.26
N MET A 757 7.37 -31.73 25.42
CA MET A 757 6.49 -32.77 25.94
C MET A 757 5.10 -32.25 26.37
N ARG A 758 5.00 -30.99 26.81
CA ARG A 758 3.71 -30.35 27.13
C ARG A 758 2.92 -30.04 25.85
N LEU A 759 3.57 -29.54 24.80
CA LEU A 759 2.97 -29.28 23.48
C LEU A 759 2.45 -30.58 22.85
N GLN A 760 3.28 -31.63 22.77
CA GLN A 760 2.84 -32.93 22.23
C GLN A 760 1.60 -33.48 22.96
N LYS A 761 1.54 -33.35 24.31
CA LYS A 761 0.36 -33.78 25.08
C LYS A 761 -0.90 -32.96 24.79
N LEU A 762 -0.75 -31.66 24.48
CA LEU A 762 -1.86 -30.81 24.06
C LEU A 762 -2.32 -31.17 22.65
N ASP A 763 -1.42 -31.46 21.71
CA ASP A 763 -1.76 -31.89 20.35
C ASP A 763 -2.47 -33.26 20.37
N GLU A 764 -1.96 -34.22 21.14
CA GLU A 764 -2.61 -35.51 21.40
C GLU A 764 -3.98 -35.37 22.07
N GLN A 765 -4.22 -34.31 22.85
CA GLN A 765 -5.52 -34.01 23.45
C GLN A 765 -6.46 -33.34 22.43
N GLN A 766 -5.97 -32.42 21.60
CA GLN A 766 -6.76 -31.78 20.54
C GLN A 766 -7.22 -32.79 19.49
N GLU A 767 -6.35 -33.69 19.01
CA GLU A 767 -6.76 -34.75 18.06
C GLU A 767 -7.74 -35.76 18.69
N ARG A 768 -7.63 -36.03 20.01
CA ARG A 768 -8.65 -36.81 20.74
C ARG A 768 -10.01 -36.12 20.74
N GLN A 769 -10.08 -34.86 21.19
CA GLN A 769 -11.32 -34.08 21.21
C GLN A 769 -11.93 -33.92 19.80
N LYS A 770 -11.09 -33.69 18.79
CA LYS A 770 -11.47 -33.59 17.36
C LYS A 770 -11.99 -34.91 16.80
N LYS A 771 -11.46 -36.06 17.24
CA LYS A 771 -11.97 -37.40 16.90
C LYS A 771 -13.29 -37.69 17.63
N GLU A 772 -13.39 -37.38 18.90
CA GLU A 772 -14.63 -37.52 19.70
C GLU A 772 -15.77 -36.68 19.11
N ALA A 773 -15.51 -35.41 18.75
CA ALA A 773 -16.48 -34.54 18.10
C ALA A 773 -16.90 -35.06 16.70
N LYS A 774 -15.97 -35.61 15.90
CA LYS A 774 -16.31 -36.28 14.63
C LYS A 774 -17.23 -37.47 14.85
N ASN A 775 -16.90 -38.35 15.80
CA ASN A 775 -17.71 -39.53 16.12
C ASN A 775 -19.13 -39.12 16.59
N GLN A 776 -19.26 -38.06 17.38
CA GLN A 776 -20.56 -37.50 17.80
C GLN A 776 -21.36 -36.97 16.60
N ILE A 777 -20.72 -36.21 15.70
CA ILE A 777 -21.34 -35.71 14.46
C ILE A 777 -21.79 -36.87 13.56
N GLU A 778 -21.04 -37.98 13.51
CA GLU A 778 -21.41 -39.17 12.74
C GLU A 778 -22.58 -39.93 13.38
N SER A 779 -22.62 -40.09 14.71
CA SER A 779 -23.77 -40.66 15.44
C SER A 779 -25.04 -39.86 15.17
N ILE A 780 -25.02 -38.54 15.39
CA ILE A 780 -26.17 -37.65 15.18
C ILE A 780 -26.65 -37.68 13.72
N LYS A 781 -25.73 -37.82 12.74
CA LYS A 781 -26.09 -38.01 11.32
C LYS A 781 -26.76 -39.36 11.05
N MET A 782 -26.32 -40.44 11.70
CA MET A 782 -26.96 -41.75 11.59
C MET A 782 -28.37 -41.72 12.20
N GLU A 783 -28.50 -41.21 13.43
CA GLU A 783 -29.78 -41.04 14.15
C GLU A 783 -30.78 -40.19 13.33
N PHE A 784 -30.34 -39.05 12.78
CA PHE A 784 -31.20 -38.19 11.96
C PHE A 784 -31.58 -38.84 10.61
N ASN A 785 -30.68 -39.62 10.02
CA ASN A 785 -30.98 -40.35 8.79
C ASN A 785 -31.95 -41.53 9.02
N GLU A 786 -31.85 -42.22 10.17
CA GLU A 786 -32.83 -43.22 10.60
C GLU A 786 -34.21 -42.59 10.85
N LEU A 787 -34.25 -41.45 11.54
CA LEU A 787 -35.50 -40.70 11.74
C LEU A 787 -36.12 -40.26 10.40
N LEU A 788 -35.31 -39.86 9.42
CA LEU A 788 -35.76 -39.55 8.06
C LEU A 788 -36.24 -40.79 7.28
N THR A 789 -35.66 -41.98 7.45
CA THR A 789 -36.18 -43.19 6.77
C THR A 789 -37.48 -43.68 7.39
N LEU A 790 -37.64 -43.56 8.71
CA LEU A 790 -38.89 -43.82 9.43
C LEU A 790 -40.00 -42.86 8.98
N GLU A 791 -39.74 -41.55 8.93
CA GLU A 791 -40.77 -40.60 8.48
C GLU A 791 -41.11 -40.77 6.99
N ARG A 792 -40.14 -41.14 6.15
CA ARG A 792 -40.39 -41.55 4.75
C ARG A 792 -41.16 -42.87 4.62
N LEU A 793 -41.19 -43.74 5.63
CA LEU A 793 -42.06 -44.92 5.66
C LEU A 793 -43.49 -44.52 6.08
N ASN A 794 -43.61 -43.72 7.14
CA ASN A 794 -44.86 -43.15 7.64
C ASN A 794 -45.63 -42.38 6.54
N VAL A 795 -44.96 -41.49 5.81
CA VAL A 795 -45.55 -40.78 4.66
C VAL A 795 -46.08 -41.74 3.60
N ARG A 796 -45.32 -42.77 3.20
CA ARG A 796 -45.78 -43.77 2.21
C ARG A 796 -46.97 -44.60 2.71
N GLU A 797 -47.01 -44.95 3.99
CA GLU A 797 -48.19 -45.59 4.58
C GLU A 797 -49.42 -44.66 4.54
N LEU A 798 -49.25 -43.38 4.85
CA LEU A 798 -50.33 -42.38 4.82
C LEU A 798 -50.80 -42.12 3.38
N GLU A 799 -49.89 -42.05 2.40
CA GLU A 799 -50.22 -41.98 0.97
C GLU A 799 -51.00 -43.22 0.51
N GLN A 800 -50.60 -44.42 0.92
CA GLN A 800 -51.30 -45.67 0.59
C GLN A 800 -52.70 -45.72 1.22
N LYS A 801 -52.85 -45.31 2.49
CA LYS A 801 -54.13 -45.21 3.20
C LYS A 801 -55.04 -44.14 2.57
N ASN A 802 -54.49 -43.00 2.14
CA ASN A 802 -55.23 -41.97 1.43
C ASN A 802 -55.68 -42.47 0.04
N SER A 803 -54.83 -43.18 -0.69
CA SER A 803 -55.17 -43.76 -1.99
C SER A 803 -56.33 -44.77 -1.89
N SER A 804 -56.33 -45.65 -0.90
CA SER A 804 -57.42 -46.62 -0.71
C SER A 804 -58.72 -45.96 -0.24
N LEU A 805 -58.65 -44.92 0.60
CA LEU A 805 -59.81 -44.10 0.97
C LEU A 805 -60.38 -43.36 -0.25
N VAL A 806 -59.54 -42.76 -1.11
CA VAL A 806 -59.98 -42.10 -2.36
C VAL A 806 -60.59 -43.10 -3.35
N GLN A 807 -60.10 -44.34 -3.41
CA GLN A 807 -60.74 -45.42 -4.18
C GLN A 807 -62.12 -45.77 -3.61
N LYS A 808 -62.24 -45.98 -2.29
CA LYS A 808 -63.53 -46.31 -1.65
C LYS A 808 -64.54 -45.17 -1.73
N ILE A 809 -64.11 -43.90 -1.71
CA ILE A 809 -64.95 -42.74 -1.99
C ILE A 809 -65.50 -42.81 -3.42
N LYS A 810 -64.66 -43.03 -4.44
CA LYS A 810 -65.10 -43.17 -5.85
C LYS A 810 -66.06 -44.34 -6.07
N GLU A 811 -65.87 -45.45 -5.37
CA GLU A 811 -66.81 -46.57 -5.39
C GLU A 811 -68.17 -46.16 -4.79
N LEU A 812 -68.18 -45.52 -3.63
CA LEU A 812 -69.41 -45.04 -2.98
C LEU A 812 -70.11 -43.94 -3.78
N GLU A 813 -69.38 -43.04 -4.43
CA GLU A 813 -69.93 -42.04 -5.35
C GLU A 813 -70.60 -42.69 -6.56
N LYS A 814 -70.00 -43.76 -7.10
CA LYS A 814 -70.59 -44.56 -8.19
C LYS A 814 -71.82 -45.34 -7.74
N GLU A 815 -71.78 -45.99 -6.58
CA GLU A 815 -72.93 -46.69 -5.97
C GLU A 815 -74.09 -45.72 -5.71
N LEU A 816 -73.82 -44.52 -5.17
CA LEU A 816 -74.82 -43.47 -4.96
C LEU A 816 -75.39 -42.94 -6.28
N LEU A 817 -74.58 -42.81 -7.34
CA LEU A 817 -75.04 -42.41 -8.67
C LEU A 817 -75.96 -43.49 -9.29
N GLU A 818 -75.60 -44.76 -9.15
CA GLU A 818 -76.41 -45.89 -9.62
C GLU A 818 -77.74 -45.99 -8.88
N VAL A 819 -77.75 -45.85 -7.55
CA VAL A 819 -78.97 -45.79 -6.73
C VAL A 819 -79.84 -44.58 -7.08
N ARG A 820 -79.24 -43.41 -7.36
CA ARG A 820 -79.96 -42.20 -7.77
C ARG A 820 -80.63 -42.39 -9.13
N ASN A 821 -79.90 -42.94 -10.11
CA ASN A 821 -80.43 -43.28 -11.42
C ASN A 821 -81.57 -44.31 -11.33
N ALA A 822 -81.46 -45.31 -10.44
CA ALA A 822 -82.54 -46.27 -10.19
C ALA A 822 -83.78 -45.59 -9.59
N ALA A 823 -83.60 -44.72 -8.60
CA ALA A 823 -84.69 -43.99 -7.95
C ALA A 823 -85.42 -43.04 -8.93
N ASP A 824 -84.71 -42.36 -9.82
CA ASP A 824 -85.32 -41.46 -10.81
C ASP A 824 -86.01 -42.24 -11.95
N ASN A 825 -85.51 -43.42 -12.33
CA ASN A 825 -86.25 -44.34 -13.22
C ASN A 825 -87.55 -44.87 -12.58
N LEU A 826 -87.53 -45.22 -11.29
CA LEU A 826 -88.72 -45.66 -10.56
C LEU A 826 -89.76 -44.54 -10.43
N LYS A 827 -89.35 -43.28 -10.19
CA LYS A 827 -90.25 -42.11 -10.26
C LYS A 827 -90.87 -41.96 -11.64
N LEU A 828 -90.08 -42.12 -12.70
CA LEU A 828 -90.57 -42.01 -14.08
C LEU A 828 -91.56 -43.13 -14.43
N GLN A 829 -91.37 -44.34 -13.91
CA GLN A 829 -92.35 -45.42 -14.04
C GLN A 829 -93.63 -45.12 -13.23
N ALA A 830 -93.52 -44.68 -11.97
CA ALA A 830 -94.67 -44.31 -11.14
C ALA A 830 -95.50 -43.15 -11.75
N SER A 831 -94.88 -42.21 -12.46
CA SER A 831 -95.60 -41.14 -13.19
C SER A 831 -96.43 -41.62 -14.39
N LYS A 832 -96.22 -42.87 -14.82
CA LYS A 832 -96.96 -43.54 -15.92
C LYS A 832 -98.01 -44.52 -15.41
N ASP A 833 -98.14 -44.69 -14.10
CA ASP A 833 -99.18 -45.51 -13.50
C ASP A 833 -100.55 -44.80 -13.67
N PRO A 834 -101.55 -45.45 -14.28
CA PRO A 834 -102.87 -44.84 -14.46
C PRO A 834 -103.56 -44.49 -13.13
N ASP A 835 -103.29 -45.19 -12.03
CA ASP A 835 -103.85 -44.84 -10.72
C ASP A 835 -103.22 -43.56 -10.15
N VAL A 836 -101.93 -43.30 -10.43
CA VAL A 836 -101.26 -42.03 -10.09
C VAL A 836 -101.80 -40.89 -10.95
N GLN A 837 -102.01 -41.12 -12.25
CA GLN A 837 -102.57 -40.11 -13.16
C GLN A 837 -104.01 -39.76 -12.78
N LEU A 838 -104.86 -40.75 -12.51
CA LEU A 838 -106.21 -40.56 -12.00
C LEU A 838 -106.22 -39.86 -10.63
N ARG A 839 -105.27 -40.15 -9.73
CA ARG A 839 -105.11 -39.38 -8.47
C ARG A 839 -104.75 -37.92 -8.71
N THR A 840 -103.90 -37.60 -9.70
CA THR A 840 -103.60 -36.20 -10.04
C THR A 840 -104.81 -35.50 -10.66
N GLU A 841 -105.56 -36.16 -11.53
CA GLU A 841 -106.80 -35.63 -12.12
C GLU A 841 -107.89 -35.42 -11.06
N VAL A 842 -108.10 -36.39 -10.17
CA VAL A 842 -109.01 -36.28 -9.01
C VAL A 842 -108.58 -35.16 -8.05
N ASN A 843 -107.29 -34.91 -7.87
CA ASN A 843 -106.82 -33.78 -7.06
C ASN A 843 -107.11 -32.43 -7.74
N ILE A 844 -106.92 -32.32 -9.06
CA ILE A 844 -107.29 -31.12 -9.83
C ILE A 844 -108.81 -30.87 -9.74
N LEU A 845 -109.62 -31.90 -10.01
CA LEU A 845 -111.08 -31.83 -9.91
C LEU A 845 -111.57 -31.50 -8.48
N ASN A 846 -110.86 -31.96 -7.44
CA ASN A 846 -111.15 -31.57 -6.06
C ASN A 846 -110.77 -30.11 -5.75
N MET A 847 -109.69 -29.58 -6.35
CA MET A 847 -109.35 -28.16 -6.25
C MET A 847 -110.37 -27.27 -6.97
N GLU A 848 -110.77 -27.63 -8.20
CA GLU A 848 -111.83 -26.93 -8.94
C GLU A 848 -113.16 -26.97 -8.19
N LYS A 849 -113.53 -28.13 -7.64
CA LYS A 849 -114.71 -28.29 -6.76
C LYS A 849 -114.63 -27.40 -5.53
N ALA A 850 -113.48 -27.32 -4.85
CA ALA A 850 -113.30 -26.45 -3.69
C ALA A 850 -113.43 -24.96 -4.06
N GLU A 851 -112.87 -24.55 -5.21
CA GLU A 851 -113.00 -23.18 -5.72
C GLU A 851 -114.46 -22.85 -6.08
N LEU A 852 -115.19 -23.79 -6.70
CA LEU A 852 -116.62 -23.66 -6.99
C LEU A 852 -117.48 -23.61 -5.71
N GLN A 853 -117.12 -24.37 -4.67
CA GLN A 853 -117.76 -24.29 -3.35
C GLN A 853 -117.50 -22.92 -2.69
N GLN A 854 -116.28 -22.39 -2.75
CA GLN A 854 -115.96 -21.05 -2.24
C GLN A 854 -116.71 -19.93 -3.01
N LYS A 855 -116.86 -20.08 -4.34
CA LYS A 855 -117.68 -19.20 -5.18
C LYS A 855 -119.18 -19.28 -4.80
N LEU A 856 -119.67 -20.47 -4.45
CA LEU A 856 -121.05 -20.65 -3.95
C LEU A 856 -121.26 -20.01 -2.56
N GLU A 857 -120.35 -20.21 -1.62
CA GLU A 857 -120.43 -19.61 -0.28
C GLU A 857 -120.38 -18.08 -0.33
N THR A 858 -119.50 -17.50 -1.15
CA THR A 858 -119.43 -16.04 -1.34
C THR A 858 -120.68 -15.47 -2.04
N ALA A 859 -121.28 -16.21 -2.98
CA ALA A 859 -122.59 -15.87 -3.56
C ALA A 859 -123.74 -15.95 -2.53
N LEU A 860 -123.73 -16.94 -1.62
CA LEU A 860 -124.73 -17.05 -0.55
C LEU A 860 -124.55 -15.95 0.51
N ALA A 861 -123.32 -15.65 0.91
CA ALA A 861 -123.01 -14.59 1.88
C ALA A 861 -123.38 -13.21 1.33
N SER A 862 -123.14 -12.93 0.05
CA SER A 862 -123.56 -11.68 -0.60
C SER A 862 -125.09 -11.59 -0.74
N LYS A 863 -125.78 -12.67 -1.14
CA LYS A 863 -127.25 -12.76 -1.10
C LYS A 863 -127.82 -12.46 0.29
N GLN A 864 -127.18 -12.96 1.36
CA GLN A 864 -127.61 -12.73 2.74
C GLN A 864 -127.36 -11.28 3.19
N LYS A 865 -126.25 -10.66 2.77
CA LYS A 865 -125.99 -9.21 2.96
C LYS A 865 -127.06 -8.35 2.27
N TYR A 866 -127.40 -8.64 1.00
CA TYR A 866 -128.47 -7.94 0.29
C TYR A 866 -129.83 -8.10 0.99
N LYS A 867 -130.18 -9.30 1.46
CA LYS A 867 -131.41 -9.53 2.24
C LYS A 867 -131.43 -8.68 3.52
N TYR A 868 -130.30 -8.55 4.23
CA TYR A 868 -130.20 -7.70 5.42
C TYR A 868 -130.39 -6.22 5.07
N GLN A 869 -129.66 -5.71 4.07
CA GLN A 869 -129.74 -4.31 3.63
C GLN A 869 -131.15 -3.93 3.17
N TRP A 870 -131.81 -4.79 2.38
CA TRP A 870 -133.21 -4.59 1.99
C TRP A 870 -134.14 -4.57 3.20
N SER A 871 -133.95 -5.47 4.17
CA SER A 871 -134.70 -5.50 5.44
C SER A 871 -134.40 -4.32 6.36
N GLN A 872 -133.36 -3.53 6.09
CA GLN A 872 -133.04 -2.29 6.79
C GLN A 872 -133.66 -1.09 6.07
N ALA A 873 -133.59 -1.05 4.74
CA ALA A 873 -134.24 -0.05 3.90
C ALA A 873 -135.77 -0.04 4.08
N VAL A 874 -136.42 -1.22 4.10
CA VAL A 874 -137.87 -1.34 4.38
C VAL A 874 -138.23 -0.78 5.76
N ARG A 875 -137.38 -0.99 6.78
CA ARG A 875 -137.59 -0.40 8.12
C ARG A 875 -137.41 1.11 8.14
N GLN A 876 -136.49 1.66 7.34
CA GLN A 876 -136.35 3.11 7.16
C GLN A 876 -137.56 3.72 6.41
N ILE A 877 -138.08 3.04 5.38
CA ILE A 877 -139.30 3.44 4.67
C ILE A 877 -140.50 3.49 5.63
N ASN A 878 -140.72 2.45 6.45
CA ASN A 878 -141.81 2.44 7.42
C ASN A 878 -141.66 3.56 8.48
N ALA A 879 -140.43 3.85 8.94
CA ALA A 879 -140.16 4.95 9.86
C ALA A 879 -140.40 6.33 9.22
N LEU A 880 -140.10 6.49 7.93
CA LEU A 880 -140.43 7.70 7.17
C LEU A 880 -141.94 7.83 6.93
N GLN A 881 -142.65 6.74 6.63
CA GLN A 881 -144.11 6.73 6.53
C GLN A 881 -144.79 7.10 7.85
N GLN A 882 -144.28 6.64 8.99
CA GLN A 882 -144.77 7.08 10.30
C GLN A 882 -144.53 8.58 10.56
N LYS A 883 -143.39 9.14 10.12
CA LYS A 883 -143.15 10.60 10.18
C LYS A 883 -144.06 11.39 9.23
N ILE A 884 -144.30 10.88 8.03
CA ILE A 884 -145.24 11.49 7.06
C ILE A 884 -146.64 11.48 7.65
N HIS A 885 -147.10 10.36 8.22
CA HIS A 885 -148.42 10.29 8.84
C HIS A 885 -148.58 11.22 10.05
N LEU A 886 -147.52 11.41 10.85
CA LEU A 886 -147.51 12.40 11.92
C LEU A 886 -147.60 13.84 11.38
N MET A 887 -146.95 14.14 10.25
CA MET A 887 -147.08 15.43 9.55
C MET A 887 -148.48 15.61 8.94
N GLU A 888 -149.07 14.56 8.37
CA GLU A 888 -150.45 14.58 7.86
C GLU A 888 -151.47 14.87 8.97
N CYS A 889 -151.28 14.32 10.17
CA CYS A 889 -152.12 14.66 11.34
C CYS A 889 -151.98 16.14 11.74
N LEU A 890 -150.75 16.69 11.73
CA LEU A 890 -150.51 18.12 11.99
C LEU A 890 -151.04 19.03 10.86
N GLU A 891 -151.08 18.55 9.62
CA GLU A 891 -151.82 19.22 8.54
C GLU A 891 -153.33 19.12 8.71
N LYS A 892 -153.84 17.98 9.21
CA LYS A 892 -155.26 17.78 9.48
C LYS A 892 -155.75 18.75 10.54
N GLU A 893 -155.01 18.91 11.64
CA GLU A 893 -155.32 19.88 12.69
C GLU A 893 -155.31 21.34 12.17
N LYS A 894 -154.48 21.65 11.17
CA LYS A 894 -154.52 22.95 10.46
C LYS A 894 -155.72 23.06 9.52
N LYS A 895 -156.04 22.00 8.77
CA LYS A 895 -157.18 21.94 7.82
C LYS A 895 -158.53 22.00 8.56
N GLU A 896 -158.64 21.40 9.74
CA GLU A 896 -159.82 21.48 10.61
C GLU A 896 -160.02 22.90 11.17
N LYS A 897 -158.94 23.60 11.53
CA LYS A 897 -159.00 25.04 11.92
C LYS A 897 -159.39 25.96 10.75
N ILE A 898 -159.08 25.59 9.50
CA ILE A 898 -159.54 26.30 8.30
C ILE A 898 -161.01 25.96 8.00
N ALA A 899 -161.41 24.69 8.09
CA ALA A 899 -162.79 24.26 7.89
C ALA A 899 -163.75 24.91 8.91
N ALA A 900 -163.33 25.06 10.17
CA ALA A 900 -164.10 25.76 11.20
C ALA A 900 -164.35 27.26 10.89
N LEU A 901 -163.49 27.89 10.06
CA LEU A 901 -163.73 29.24 9.53
C LEU A 901 -164.68 29.21 8.33
N GLN A 902 -164.57 28.21 7.44
CA GLN A 902 -165.48 28.04 6.30
C GLN A 902 -166.92 27.74 6.76
N GLN A 903 -167.09 26.95 7.82
CA GLN A 903 -168.40 26.68 8.43
C GLN A 903 -169.10 27.96 8.92
N ARG A 904 -168.36 29.00 9.34
CA ARG A 904 -168.94 30.30 9.72
C ARG A 904 -169.40 31.14 8.54
N ILE A 905 -168.85 30.90 7.34
CA ILE A 905 -169.22 31.62 6.11
C ILE A 905 -170.51 31.01 5.54
N ILE A 906 -170.60 29.68 5.47
CA ILE A 906 -171.79 28.96 4.96
C ILE A 906 -173.03 29.29 5.79
N ASN A 907 -172.92 29.28 7.13
CA ASN A 907 -174.02 29.66 8.03
C ASN A 907 -174.44 31.15 7.92
N ALA A 908 -173.66 32.00 7.23
CA ALA A 908 -174.06 33.37 6.90
C ALA A 908 -174.79 33.45 5.55
N GLU A 909 -174.45 32.60 4.58
CA GLU A 909 -175.15 32.47 3.30
C GLU A 909 -176.55 31.85 3.48
N GLU A 910 -176.68 30.82 4.31
CA GLU A 910 -177.98 30.21 4.69
C GLU A 910 -178.98 31.27 5.21
N LYS A 911 -178.50 32.28 5.95
CA LYS A 911 -179.37 33.29 6.56
C LYS A 911 -179.90 34.35 5.58
N ASN A 912 -179.25 34.56 4.44
CA ASN A 912 -179.78 35.41 3.38
C ASN A 912 -180.74 34.64 2.45
N ALA A 913 -180.49 33.36 2.19
CA ALA A 913 -181.31 32.54 1.29
C ALA A 913 -182.75 32.30 1.82
N HIS A 914 -182.94 32.28 3.14
CA HIS A 914 -184.27 32.13 3.76
C HIS A 914 -185.16 33.38 3.64
N GLN A 915 -184.61 34.57 3.40
CA GLN A 915 -185.40 35.81 3.37
C GLN A 915 -186.04 36.10 2.00
N THR A 916 -185.54 35.51 0.91
CA THR A 916 -185.90 35.88 -0.47
C THR A 916 -186.88 34.93 -1.18
N ASN A 917 -187.30 33.83 -0.53
CA ASN A 917 -188.23 32.86 -1.14
C ASN A 917 -189.64 32.89 -0.54
N ASP A 918 -189.82 33.35 0.69
CA ASP A 918 -191.16 33.55 1.27
C ASP A 918 -191.93 34.63 0.50
N ASP A 919 -191.25 35.68 0.03
CA ASP A 919 -191.78 36.74 -0.86
C ASP A 919 -192.34 36.21 -2.21
N ILE A 920 -191.98 34.98 -2.62
CA ILE A 920 -192.45 34.37 -3.87
C ILE A 920 -193.77 33.59 -3.68
N LEU A 921 -194.09 33.16 -2.44
CA LEU A 921 -195.30 32.38 -2.15
C LEU A 921 -196.60 33.22 -2.18
N GLU A 922 -196.51 34.53 -1.97
CA GLU A 922 -197.68 35.41 -1.98
C GLU A 922 -198.16 35.75 -3.41
N MET A 923 -197.23 35.91 -4.37
CA MET A 923 -197.52 36.49 -5.68
C MET A 923 -198.25 35.56 -6.69
N MET A 924 -198.31 34.25 -6.45
CA MET A 924 -198.95 33.31 -7.40
C MET A 924 -200.31 32.75 -6.93
N ASN A 925 -200.64 32.83 -5.64
CA ASN A 925 -201.98 32.46 -5.16
C ASN A 925 -203.07 33.42 -5.66
N GLU A 926 -202.77 34.71 -5.87
CA GLU A 926 -203.71 35.65 -6.52
C GLU A 926 -204.09 35.25 -7.96
N LYS A 927 -203.23 34.50 -8.67
CA LYS A 927 -203.50 34.10 -10.07
C LYS A 927 -204.40 32.88 -10.21
N VAL A 928 -204.65 32.13 -9.13
CA VAL A 928 -205.62 31.01 -9.13
C VAL A 928 -207.05 31.51 -9.30
N GLN A 929 -207.36 32.71 -8.79
CA GLN A 929 -208.75 33.16 -8.61
C GLN A 929 -209.42 33.82 -9.84
N ARG A 930 -208.70 34.06 -10.96
CA ARG A 930 -209.16 34.98 -12.03
C ARG A 930 -209.37 34.41 -13.44
N LEU A 931 -209.01 33.16 -13.73
CA LEU A 931 -209.31 32.52 -15.02
C LEU A 931 -210.02 31.18 -14.86
N TYR A 932 -211.04 31.19 -14.00
CA TYR A 932 -212.09 30.17 -13.92
C TYR A 932 -213.15 30.34 -15.03
N GLU A 933 -212.96 31.33 -15.93
CA GLU A 933 -213.84 31.63 -17.05
C GLU A 933 -213.26 31.22 -18.41
N PHE A 934 -213.99 30.30 -19.05
CA PHE A 934 -214.44 30.43 -20.43
C PHE A 934 -213.42 30.49 -21.60
N TYR A 935 -213.21 29.33 -22.21
CA TYR A 935 -213.64 29.10 -23.61
C TYR A 935 -213.21 30.15 -24.68
N SER A 936 -211.96 30.11 -25.16
CA SER A 936 -211.65 30.50 -26.56
C SER A 936 -210.28 30.06 -27.10
N ARG A 937 -210.31 29.54 -28.34
CA ARG A 937 -209.26 29.60 -29.40
C ARG A 937 -207.91 28.85 -29.26
N THR A 938 -207.90 27.64 -29.83
CA THR A 938 -207.09 27.19 -31.01
C THR A 938 -205.55 27.36 -31.08
N SER A 939 -204.86 26.24 -31.37
CA SER A 939 -203.68 26.07 -32.27
C SER A 939 -202.38 26.83 -31.91
N GLU A 940 -201.14 26.54 -32.40
CA GLU A 940 -200.51 25.55 -33.30
C GLU A 940 -198.96 25.65 -33.05
N LYS A 941 -198.03 24.69 -33.19
CA LYS A 941 -197.53 23.85 -34.32
C LYS A 941 -196.60 22.75 -33.74
N GLN A 942 -196.57 21.49 -34.19
CA GLN A 942 -195.85 20.91 -35.37
C GLN A 942 -194.30 21.03 -35.34
N GLN A 943 -193.46 20.09 -35.84
CA GLN A 943 -193.60 18.69 -36.32
C GLN A 943 -192.21 18.04 -36.57
N LYS A 944 -192.11 16.69 -36.47
CA LYS A 944 -191.22 15.78 -37.26
C LYS A 944 -189.68 16.00 -37.16
N GLY A 945 -188.79 15.13 -37.65
CA GLY A 945 -188.93 13.83 -38.35
C GLY A 945 -187.57 13.15 -38.61
N SER A 946 -187.56 12.03 -39.34
CA SER A 946 -186.37 11.22 -39.67
C SER A 946 -186.06 11.24 -41.18
N LEU A 947 -184.76 11.21 -41.58
CA LEU A 947 -184.21 10.40 -42.70
C LEU A 947 -182.73 10.71 -43.08
N ALA A 948 -182.10 9.72 -43.75
CA ALA A 948 -180.88 9.76 -44.59
C ALA A 948 -179.53 10.17 -43.94
N SER A 949 -178.35 9.59 -44.20
CA SER A 949 -177.74 8.82 -45.32
C SER A 949 -177.12 9.63 -46.47
N LYS A 950 -175.91 9.21 -46.90
CA LYS A 950 -175.10 9.68 -48.06
C LYS A 950 -174.50 11.09 -47.92
N LEU A 951 -173.37 11.46 -48.56
CA LEU A 951 -172.17 10.73 -49.03
C LEU A 951 -171.01 11.74 -49.15
N TYR A 952 -169.75 11.29 -49.04
CA TYR A 952 -168.54 11.88 -49.67
C TYR A 952 -168.41 13.43 -49.78
N LEU A 953 -167.68 14.04 -48.85
CA LEU A 953 -166.54 14.90 -49.18
C LEU A 953 -165.44 14.61 -48.15
N LEU A 954 -164.39 13.90 -48.58
CA LEU A 954 -163.05 14.43 -48.89
C LEU A 954 -162.22 14.78 -47.63
N ARG A 955 -160.91 14.51 -47.50
CA ARG A 955 -159.86 13.77 -48.24
C ARG A 955 -158.57 14.53 -47.96
N PHE A 956 -157.76 14.07 -47.01
CA PHE A 956 -156.32 14.28 -47.11
C PHE A 956 -155.53 13.17 -46.40
N HIS A 957 -155.48 12.01 -47.07
CA HIS A 957 -154.53 10.90 -46.87
C HIS A 957 -154.54 10.14 -45.51
N MET A 958 -154.27 8.84 -45.38
CA MET A 958 -154.10 7.67 -46.27
C MET A 958 -153.16 7.74 -47.49
N GLU A 959 -152.34 6.71 -47.69
CA GLU A 959 -151.41 6.55 -48.82
C GLU A 959 -150.25 7.56 -48.89
N ASN A 960 -149.27 7.33 -48.01
CA ASN A 960 -147.82 7.31 -48.28
C ASN A 960 -147.19 6.56 -47.08
N LEU A 961 -147.34 5.24 -46.93
CA LEU A 961 -147.39 4.15 -47.91
C LEU A 961 -146.18 4.12 -48.86
N ILE A 962 -145.08 3.59 -48.34
CA ILE A 962 -144.11 2.74 -49.07
C ILE A 962 -143.25 3.42 -50.15
N ARG A 963 -142.03 2.90 -50.32
CA ARG A 963 -141.07 3.14 -51.42
C ARG A 963 -140.49 4.55 -51.55
N ARG A 964 -139.16 4.54 -51.67
CA ARG A 964 -138.20 5.60 -52.06
C ARG A 964 -137.66 6.38 -50.86
N ILE A 965 -136.40 6.24 -50.47
CA ILE A 965 -135.22 5.58 -51.08
C ILE A 965 -134.45 4.90 -49.93
N ARG A 966 -134.16 3.58 -49.97
CA ARG A 966 -133.02 2.93 -50.67
C ARG A 966 -131.65 3.50 -50.27
N GLU A 967 -130.67 2.63 -50.08
CA GLU A 967 -129.25 2.88 -50.36
C GLU A 967 -128.65 4.26 -49.99
N CYS A 968 -128.12 4.38 -48.78
CA CYS A 968 -126.65 4.45 -48.67
C CYS A 968 -126.20 3.42 -47.61
N LYS A 969 -125.33 2.45 -47.93
CA LYS A 969 -123.93 2.56 -48.40
C LYS A 969 -122.99 2.96 -47.26
N MET A 970 -121.83 2.33 -47.05
CA MET A 970 -121.21 1.16 -47.70
C MET A 970 -119.98 0.72 -46.87
N LEU A 971 -119.21 -0.26 -47.37
CA LEU A 971 -117.87 -0.67 -46.90
C LEU A 971 -117.86 -1.39 -45.52
N SER A 972 -117.51 -2.68 -45.41
CA SER A 972 -116.21 -3.36 -45.68
C SER A 972 -115.18 -3.09 -44.58
N SER A 973 -114.22 -3.96 -44.22
CA SER A 973 -113.82 -5.33 -44.61
C SER A 973 -112.46 -5.64 -43.96
N HIS A 974 -111.96 -6.88 -44.07
CA HIS A 974 -110.57 -7.30 -43.81
C HIS A 974 -110.17 -7.28 -42.31
N ALA A 975 -109.72 -8.39 -41.70
CA ALA A 975 -108.53 -9.23 -41.95
C ALA A 975 -107.25 -8.63 -41.29
N CYS A 976 -106.21 -9.39 -40.94
CA CYS A 976 -105.90 -10.82 -41.10
C CYS A 976 -105.80 -11.50 -39.69
N ALA A 977 -105.63 -12.81 -39.50
CA ALA A 977 -104.49 -13.68 -39.86
C ALA A 977 -103.11 -13.09 -39.41
N ASP A 978 -102.14 -13.84 -38.91
CA ASP A 978 -102.04 -15.29 -38.63
C ASP A 978 -100.88 -15.51 -37.62
N ARG A 979 -100.67 -16.75 -37.15
CA ARG A 979 -99.36 -17.32 -36.75
C ARG A 979 -98.62 -16.76 -35.50
N GLN A 980 -98.20 -17.61 -34.55
CA GLN A 980 -96.92 -18.38 -34.50
C GLN A 980 -95.65 -17.49 -34.35
N GLN A 981 -94.58 -17.86 -33.63
CA GLN A 981 -94.30 -18.99 -32.74
C GLN A 981 -93.00 -18.76 -31.92
N LYS A 982 -92.83 -19.55 -30.83
CA LYS A 982 -91.56 -20.24 -30.41
C LYS A 982 -90.34 -19.46 -29.84
N LEU A 983 -89.62 -20.22 -28.99
CA LEU A 983 -88.16 -20.18 -28.72
C LEU A 983 -87.64 -18.89 -28.05
N PHE A 984 -86.51 -18.81 -27.34
CA PHE A 984 -85.55 -19.69 -26.62
C PHE A 984 -84.56 -18.68 -25.93
N LEU A 985 -83.54 -18.99 -25.11
CA LEU A 985 -83.24 -20.00 -24.09
C LEU A 985 -81.82 -19.65 -23.56
N PHE A 986 -81.52 -19.84 -22.27
CA PHE A 986 -80.13 -20.00 -21.73
C PHE A 986 -79.16 -18.78 -21.85
N CYS A 987 -78.00 -18.70 -21.18
CA CYS A 987 -77.55 -19.28 -19.89
C CYS A 987 -76.45 -18.39 -19.24
N CYS A 988 -75.97 -18.81 -18.06
CA CYS A 988 -75.08 -18.10 -17.13
C CYS A 988 -73.55 -18.22 -17.42
N TYR A 989 -72.73 -17.80 -16.44
CA TYR A 989 -71.27 -18.00 -16.24
C TYR A 989 -70.31 -17.02 -16.97
N CYS A 990 -69.11 -16.68 -16.43
CA CYS A 990 -68.68 -16.50 -15.02
C CYS A 990 -67.27 -15.86 -14.94
N CYS A 991 -66.70 -15.81 -13.73
CA CYS A 991 -65.33 -15.42 -13.40
C CYS A 991 -64.23 -16.16 -14.20
N MET A 992 -63.11 -15.49 -14.45
CA MET A 992 -61.93 -15.58 -13.55
C MET A 992 -61.08 -14.32 -13.60
#